data_AF-A0A810N8V6-F1
#
_entry.id   AF-A0A810N8V6-F1
#
_cell.length_a   1.000
_cell.length_b   1.000
_cell.length_c   1.000
_cell.angle_alpha   90.00
_cell.angle_beta   90.00
_cell.angle_gamma   90.00
#
_symmetry.space_group_name_H-M   'P 1'
#
loop_
_entity.id
_entity.type
_entity.pdbx_description
1 polymer ?
#
loop_
_entity_poly.entity_id
_entity_poly.type
_entity_poly.pdbx_seq_one_letter_code
_entity_poly.pdbx_strand_id
1 'polypeptide(L)'
;MSIIEDIGALVRAAADDLPADQVARALDHLQKAGDRLRWVRQESANPMGVPELSAATEHAESAGYALRLAQEQLAEYLAAIGLGQDGGRPPAPVPSGERRRPEAGPEQRGPQKSAPAGPAAVHRWWSERVGELTDRADESDPGTDKGATDAGDLLRRVAAGVRSGDKERLHRELRGVDASVGLGLAASAPPVLRDLATDLLGHPPRAQDLDRLRNAFDGPLRALLPNLPKPVLETVLTRVCRMPPPRTDKDAPPTNPADPAVAAGVLTGLLLQRLGRDPESVLPKDAPPPGQATPTKPAPPPPKPTATKPAPKKPGPPRRRRRVRGHGRPAVPATARTGARVADVRTQLATRVRELLADALGSARERVEDAMAGLEEAEDRLARTRAAAARVRPRVGAERDERLADIDDRHGERIGVLAARAADAAAREAPGAAGAPWEAWQATPAPYDEPPGAVRVGAVRLPGVDPVPALVPLLDRGHVHLTGADRGGADAVVAALLLRALGGAVPGSVRLAGYDPEHLGGGLAGFAPLAPAGLLTFVGPGGLTGLLDDLVDQIRRINEKVLAGEHASLRRLALATGRRPEPWRVAVLLGGDELSRHERAQLERVVRTGPACGVHLVVRGIALPDDPSVMRVAVDADGARLGTARDGSGGLPVRLDPAPPQVLVTETCRQVAAHVAAGPPPAPFTALLPPDDEMWREESAAGLTAPIGDGPLGRPVLLTLGDYPPHALIGGPSGTGKTNLIYAWIGSLAARYSPDELEFYLLDFKEGVSFARFAQGKRDPSWLPHMRLVGINVNTDREFGLALLRFLAEELRRRADAAKKHEVTKLGELRAVDPDGRWPRIVAVVDEFQMLLAGRDAVAREAADLLEDLARRGRSQGIHLVLASQDVRGIEALWGRPALVAQFTLRIALPKALRILAERNDAAQSLPRHHAVINAESGLVEGNEVARIPGASDWGTWSELQNKLWKMRPPHAAPARLFDGDAVPRLADAPDFAALAPPADGGTPAPGRGPVALLGEIIDVQARSAGLRLPRAPGRNLAVLGTRVDEACAVLDAAGRSLARQHRPGTARFSIACLDPEADLAARGLFEALSPDANWYDEDSVAELMAETAAGLRTGGAAEPHYLLLYAVDAATGQLSAQVDGATGLAHLRHVLHHGPERRTHVLAWWRGVARMRDDLGGPASRTDQIGAWVALDVQGAELTSALYPAGSGGPDWYPRPWRGLFFDRAVHRTAQVLIPYGLS
;
A
#
# COMPACT_ATOMS: atom_id res chain seq x y z
N MET A 1 -43.14 106.95 28.82
CA MET A 1 -42.36 105.77 28.44
C MET A 1 -41.30 106.21 27.45
N SER A 2 -40.11 105.61 27.53
CA SER A 2 -38.86 106.11 26.98
C SER A 2 -38.53 105.46 25.64
N ILE A 3 -37.78 106.16 24.79
CA ILE A 3 -37.13 105.59 23.59
C ILE A 3 -36.25 104.38 23.97
N ILE A 4 -35.75 104.32 25.22
CA ILE A 4 -35.00 103.19 25.77
C ILE A 4 -35.90 101.95 25.98
N GLU A 5 -37.19 102.14 26.27
CA GLU A 5 -38.16 101.04 26.44
C GLU A 5 -38.56 100.46 25.07
N ASP A 6 -38.80 101.29 24.05
CA ASP A 6 -39.10 100.84 22.68
C ASP A 6 -37.89 100.16 22.02
N ILE A 7 -36.68 100.72 22.15
CA ILE A 7 -35.44 100.05 21.71
C ILE A 7 -35.25 98.75 22.50
N GLY A 8 -35.50 98.75 23.81
CA GLY A 8 -35.46 97.57 24.66
C GLY A 8 -36.55 96.53 24.36
N ALA A 9 -37.60 96.87 23.59
CA ALA A 9 -38.59 95.94 23.07
C ALA A 9 -38.15 95.37 21.71
N LEU A 10 -37.69 96.24 20.79
CA LEU A 10 -37.17 95.85 19.48
C LEU A 10 -35.95 94.92 19.58
N VAL A 11 -35.02 95.18 20.52
CA VAL A 11 -33.85 94.32 20.75
C VAL A 11 -34.23 92.98 21.38
N ARG A 12 -35.37 92.87 22.08
CA ARG A 12 -35.91 91.59 22.55
C ARG A 12 -36.63 90.82 21.43
N ALA A 13 -37.48 91.47 20.64
CA ALA A 13 -38.11 90.84 19.48
C ALA A 13 -37.07 90.28 18.49
N ALA A 14 -36.01 91.05 18.20
CA ALA A 14 -34.90 90.61 17.34
C ALA A 14 -33.99 89.54 18.00
N ALA A 15 -34.15 89.25 19.30
CA ALA A 15 -33.50 88.14 19.99
C ALA A 15 -34.39 86.88 20.00
N ASP A 16 -35.72 87.04 20.07
CA ASP A 16 -36.69 85.94 19.94
C ASP A 16 -36.70 85.33 18.52
N ASP A 17 -36.37 86.14 17.49
CA ASP A 17 -36.16 85.68 16.10
C ASP A 17 -34.84 84.88 15.90
N LEU A 18 -33.92 84.85 16.87
CA LEU A 18 -32.69 84.06 16.75
C LEU A 18 -32.97 82.56 16.96
N PRO A 19 -32.42 81.66 16.13
CA PRO A 19 -32.78 80.24 16.14
C PRO A 19 -32.18 79.43 17.31
N ALA A 20 -31.94 80.05 18.47
CA ALA A 20 -31.31 79.41 19.63
C ALA A 20 -32.03 78.12 20.07
N ASP A 21 -33.37 78.14 20.10
CA ASP A 21 -34.18 76.99 20.46
C ASP A 21 -34.17 75.89 19.37
N GLN A 22 -34.02 76.27 18.09
CA GLN A 22 -33.85 75.34 16.99
C GLN A 22 -32.46 74.69 17.00
N VAL A 23 -31.41 75.45 17.31
CA VAL A 23 -30.03 74.96 17.51
C VAL A 23 -29.97 73.99 18.69
N ALA A 24 -30.63 74.30 19.81
CA ALA A 24 -30.72 73.40 20.96
C ALA A 24 -31.44 72.07 20.63
N ARG A 25 -32.55 72.12 19.88
CA ARG A 25 -33.24 70.91 19.39
C ARG A 25 -32.40 70.13 18.38
N ALA A 26 -31.69 70.79 17.47
CA ALA A 26 -30.78 70.14 16.53
C ALA A 26 -29.62 69.42 17.24
N LEU A 27 -29.08 70.02 18.31
CA LEU A 27 -28.10 69.41 19.21
C LEU A 27 -28.63 68.14 19.88
N ASP A 28 -29.83 68.20 20.46
CA ASP A 28 -30.49 67.04 21.08
C ASP A 28 -30.74 65.91 20.06
N HIS A 29 -31.21 66.25 18.86
CA HIS A 29 -31.41 65.28 17.77
C HIS A 29 -30.09 64.65 17.29
N LEU A 30 -29.01 65.42 17.15
CA LEU A 30 -27.70 64.90 16.76
C LEU A 30 -27.06 64.05 17.87
N GLN A 31 -27.23 64.42 19.14
CA GLN A 31 -26.74 63.62 20.26
C GLN A 31 -27.48 62.27 20.32
N LYS A 32 -28.81 62.27 20.17
CA LYS A 32 -29.63 61.04 20.05
C LYS A 32 -29.30 60.21 18.80
N ALA A 33 -28.87 60.85 17.70
CA ALA A 33 -28.38 60.14 16.52
C ALA A 33 -27.01 59.49 16.78
N GLY A 34 -26.07 60.21 17.40
CA GLY A 34 -24.77 59.68 17.82
C GLY A 34 -24.89 58.51 18.80
N ASP A 35 -25.75 58.61 19.80
CA ASP A 35 -26.03 57.50 20.73
C ASP A 35 -26.56 56.26 20.03
N ARG A 36 -27.48 56.43 19.06
CA ARG A 36 -28.00 55.32 18.24
C ARG A 36 -26.94 54.73 17.31
N LEU A 37 -26.10 55.55 16.67
CA LEU A 37 -25.01 55.08 15.82
C LEU A 37 -23.96 54.30 16.63
N ARG A 38 -23.62 54.78 17.84
CA ARG A 38 -22.71 54.09 18.76
C ARG A 38 -23.29 52.75 19.24
N TRP A 39 -24.59 52.67 19.55
CA TRP A 39 -25.26 51.41 19.88
C TRP A 39 -25.34 50.45 18.69
N VAL A 40 -25.75 50.90 17.50
CA VAL A 40 -25.78 50.07 16.28
C VAL A 40 -24.39 49.55 15.93
N ARG A 41 -23.31 50.32 16.18
CA ARG A 41 -21.93 49.87 16.02
C ARG A 41 -21.52 48.80 17.04
N GLN A 42 -22.13 48.74 18.23
CA GLN A 42 -21.88 47.70 19.23
C GLN A 42 -22.66 46.39 18.94
N GLU A 43 -23.84 46.48 18.34
CA GLU A 43 -24.71 45.32 18.03
C GLU A 43 -24.52 44.78 16.59
N SER A 44 -23.69 45.42 15.75
CA SER A 44 -23.52 45.03 14.34
C SER A 44 -22.66 43.77 14.18
N ALA A 45 -23.28 42.69 13.71
CA ALA A 45 -22.60 41.42 13.41
C ALA A 45 -21.84 41.41 12.06
N ASN A 46 -21.82 42.51 11.29
CA ASN A 46 -21.14 42.58 9.99
C ASN A 46 -19.90 43.51 10.05
N PRO A 47 -18.67 42.99 9.94
CA PRO A 47 -17.44 43.79 10.00
C PRO A 47 -17.33 44.87 8.92
N MET A 48 -17.90 44.65 7.73
CA MET A 48 -17.74 45.56 6.58
C MET A 48 -18.37 46.94 6.79
N GLY A 49 -19.45 47.03 7.59
CA GLY A 49 -20.16 48.29 7.86
C GLY A 49 -19.59 49.10 9.03
N VAL A 50 -18.65 48.54 9.82
CA VAL A 50 -18.08 49.22 11.01
C VAL A 50 -17.31 50.50 10.66
N PRO A 51 -16.53 50.60 9.56
CA PRO A 51 -15.89 51.84 9.14
C PRO A 51 -16.93 52.92 8.77
N GLU A 52 -17.99 52.55 8.08
CA GLU A 52 -19.04 53.47 7.61
C GLU A 52 -19.89 54.01 8.78
N LEU A 53 -20.27 53.14 9.72
CA LEU A 53 -20.92 53.52 10.97
C LEU A 53 -20.02 54.43 11.83
N SER A 54 -18.70 54.20 11.83
CA SER A 54 -17.75 55.05 12.55
C SER A 54 -17.62 56.42 11.89
N ALA A 55 -17.51 56.48 10.55
CA ALA A 55 -17.51 57.73 9.80
C ALA A 55 -18.84 58.51 9.98
N ALA A 56 -19.99 57.83 9.99
CA ALA A 56 -21.29 58.45 10.27
C ALA A 56 -21.35 59.02 11.70
N THR A 57 -20.78 58.31 12.68
CA THR A 57 -20.68 58.78 14.08
C THR A 57 -19.81 60.04 14.16
N GLU A 58 -18.62 60.04 13.54
CA GLU A 58 -17.73 61.21 13.52
C GLU A 58 -18.37 62.44 12.84
N HIS A 59 -19.15 62.26 11.78
CA HIS A 59 -19.89 63.34 11.15
C HIS A 59 -21.02 63.88 12.04
N ALA A 60 -21.77 63.02 12.73
CA ALA A 60 -22.82 63.43 13.66
C ALA A 60 -22.26 64.20 14.87
N GLU A 61 -21.16 63.72 15.45
CA GLU A 61 -20.46 64.38 16.55
C GLU A 61 -19.82 65.71 16.10
N SER A 62 -19.27 65.78 14.89
CA SER A 62 -18.72 67.02 14.31
C SER A 62 -19.81 68.07 14.04
N ALA A 63 -20.97 67.67 13.52
CA ALA A 63 -22.12 68.54 13.32
C ALA A 63 -22.67 69.05 14.67
N GLY A 64 -22.74 68.16 15.67
CA GLY A 64 -23.09 68.53 17.04
C GLY A 64 -22.10 69.53 17.64
N TYR A 65 -20.79 69.36 17.42
CA TYR A 65 -19.79 70.31 17.88
C TYR A 65 -19.91 71.68 17.21
N ALA A 66 -20.15 71.71 15.89
CA ALA A 66 -20.36 72.97 15.15
C ALA A 66 -21.61 73.73 15.64
N LEU A 67 -22.71 73.03 15.92
CA LEU A 67 -23.91 73.63 16.50
C LEU A 67 -23.72 74.07 17.95
N ARG A 68 -22.90 73.37 18.75
CA ARG A 68 -22.54 73.82 20.10
C ARG A 68 -21.70 75.10 20.07
N LEU A 69 -20.75 75.21 19.15
CA LEU A 69 -19.98 76.44 18.94
C LEU A 69 -20.87 77.60 18.46
N ALA A 70 -21.87 77.33 17.62
CA ALA A 70 -22.86 78.33 17.22
C ALA A 70 -23.77 78.74 18.39
N GLN A 71 -24.14 77.81 19.29
CA GLN A 71 -24.88 78.10 20.52
C GLN A 71 -24.05 78.94 21.50
N GLU A 72 -22.76 78.63 21.66
CA GLU A 72 -21.80 79.42 22.45
C GLU A 72 -21.66 80.84 21.89
N GLN A 73 -21.51 81.01 20.57
CA GLN A 73 -21.44 82.33 19.93
C GLN A 73 -22.76 83.12 19.99
N LEU A 74 -23.91 82.44 19.90
CA LEU A 74 -25.22 83.07 20.14
C LEU A 74 -25.36 83.54 21.60
N ALA A 75 -24.90 82.74 22.56
CA ALA A 75 -24.90 83.10 23.97
C ALA A 75 -23.92 84.26 24.28
N GLU A 76 -22.72 84.27 23.69
CA GLU A 76 -21.79 85.40 23.77
C GLU A 76 -22.36 86.67 23.12
N TYR A 77 -23.04 86.56 21.98
CA TYR A 77 -23.69 87.70 21.31
C TYR A 77 -24.84 88.27 22.14
N LEU A 78 -25.72 87.41 22.68
CA LEU A 78 -26.80 87.80 23.59
C LEU A 78 -26.25 88.45 24.87
N ALA A 79 -25.17 87.92 25.44
CA ALA A 79 -24.49 88.53 26.59
C ALA A 79 -23.87 89.90 26.23
N ALA A 80 -23.25 90.03 25.05
CA ALA A 80 -22.63 91.27 24.60
C ALA A 80 -23.63 92.42 24.34
N ILE A 81 -24.89 92.10 24.00
CA ILE A 81 -25.99 93.07 23.89
C ILE A 81 -26.78 93.26 25.20
N GLY A 82 -26.34 92.66 26.32
CA GLY A 82 -26.96 92.82 27.63
C GLY A 82 -28.19 91.94 27.90
N LEU A 83 -28.41 90.90 27.10
CA LEU A 83 -29.48 89.90 27.23
C LEU A 83 -28.98 88.52 27.69
N GLY A 84 -27.81 88.46 28.34
CA GLY A 84 -27.31 87.23 28.96
C GLY A 84 -28.20 86.77 30.12
N GLN A 85 -28.48 85.46 30.21
CA GLN A 85 -29.39 84.93 31.24
C GLN A 85 -28.73 84.79 32.61
N ASP A 86 -28.87 85.82 33.46
CA ASP A 86 -28.65 85.69 34.90
C ASP A 86 -29.75 84.84 35.56
N GLY A 87 -29.36 83.84 36.36
CA GLY A 87 -30.24 83.20 37.36
C GLY A 87 -31.20 82.10 36.87
N GLY A 88 -31.09 81.62 35.63
CA GLY A 88 -31.92 80.53 35.10
C GLY A 88 -31.59 79.14 35.69
N ARG A 89 -32.52 78.57 36.49
CA ARG A 89 -32.46 77.17 36.96
C ARG A 89 -32.49 76.21 35.76
N PRO A 90 -31.66 75.15 35.69
CA PRO A 90 -31.62 74.27 34.52
C PRO A 90 -33.00 73.62 34.29
N PRO A 91 -33.44 73.47 33.02
CA PRO A 91 -34.71 72.84 32.71
C PRO A 91 -34.74 71.41 33.24
N ALA A 92 -35.84 71.02 33.87
CA ALA A 92 -35.99 69.71 34.48
C ALA A 92 -35.90 68.60 33.41
N PRO A 93 -35.35 67.41 33.74
CA PRO A 93 -35.41 66.27 32.84
C PRO A 93 -36.89 65.93 32.58
N VAL A 94 -37.27 65.91 31.30
CA VAL A 94 -38.61 65.46 30.88
C VAL A 94 -38.80 64.04 31.41
N PRO A 95 -39.90 63.74 32.14
CA PRO A 95 -40.06 62.45 32.79
C PRO A 95 -40.01 61.31 31.79
N SER A 96 -39.20 60.29 32.08
CA SER A 96 -39.13 59.07 31.29
C SER A 96 -40.47 58.34 31.35
N GLY A 97 -41.24 58.44 30.27
CA GLY A 97 -42.51 57.74 30.11
C GLY A 97 -42.38 56.25 30.39
N GLU A 98 -43.38 55.68 31.05
CA GLU A 98 -43.28 54.37 31.71
C GLU A 98 -42.97 53.22 30.74
N ARG A 99 -42.17 52.26 31.21
CA ARG A 99 -41.92 50.99 30.52
C ARG A 99 -43.18 50.10 30.54
N ARG A 100 -44.17 50.39 29.69
CA ARG A 100 -45.24 49.43 29.40
C ARG A 100 -44.66 48.19 28.71
N ARG A 101 -44.82 47.03 29.34
CA ARG A 101 -44.67 45.73 28.66
C ARG A 101 -45.81 45.55 27.66
N PRO A 102 -45.55 45.07 26.43
CA PRO A 102 -46.58 44.42 25.62
C PRO A 102 -46.86 43.01 26.15
N GLU A 103 -48.12 42.61 26.14
CA GLU A 103 -48.54 41.20 26.28
C GLU A 103 -48.71 40.57 24.89
N ALA A 104 -48.71 39.23 24.80
CA ALA A 104 -48.84 38.49 23.54
C ALA A 104 -50.33 38.29 23.15
N GLY A 105 -50.70 38.04 21.89
CA GLY A 105 -49.93 37.88 20.65
C GLY A 105 -50.82 38.21 19.42
N PRO A 106 -50.73 37.52 18.25
CA PRO A 106 -50.04 36.26 17.97
C PRO A 106 -48.87 36.37 16.96
N GLU A 107 -48.17 35.25 16.81
CA GLU A 107 -47.25 34.80 15.74
C GLU A 107 -46.75 35.80 14.67
N GLN A 108 -45.46 36.16 14.77
CA GLN A 108 -44.51 36.03 13.67
C GLN A 108 -43.11 35.73 14.22
N ARG A 109 -42.31 34.94 13.48
CA ARG A 109 -41.09 34.30 14.01
C ARG A 109 -39.94 35.31 14.20
N GLY A 110 -39.55 35.57 15.45
CA GLY A 110 -38.27 36.21 15.77
C GLY A 110 -37.10 35.20 15.72
N PRO A 111 -35.89 35.61 15.30
CA PRO A 111 -34.71 34.76 15.38
C PRO A 111 -34.34 34.46 16.85
N GLN A 112 -33.91 33.23 17.12
CA GLN A 112 -33.55 32.79 18.47
C GLN A 112 -32.26 33.43 18.98
N LYS A 113 -32.19 33.61 20.30
CA LYS A 113 -30.96 33.98 21.02
C LYS A 113 -29.95 32.84 20.92
N SER A 114 -28.76 33.12 20.41
CA SER A 114 -27.56 32.28 20.59
C SER A 114 -26.75 32.79 21.78
N ALA A 115 -26.30 31.88 22.65
CA ALA A 115 -25.35 32.17 23.73
C ALA A 115 -24.74 30.86 24.27
N PRO A 116 -23.46 30.86 24.70
CA PRO A 116 -22.33 31.65 24.21
C PRO A 116 -21.39 30.80 23.31
N ALA A 117 -20.55 31.43 22.50
CA ALA A 117 -19.45 30.73 21.83
C ALA A 117 -18.32 30.43 22.83
N GLY A 118 -17.80 29.20 22.82
CA GLY A 118 -16.58 28.84 23.56
C GLY A 118 -15.32 29.40 22.89
N PRO A 119 -14.20 29.57 23.63
CA PRO A 119 -13.06 30.37 23.15
C PRO A 119 -12.09 29.59 22.24
N ALA A 120 -12.14 29.83 20.93
CA ALA A 120 -11.04 29.51 20.00
C ALA A 120 -11.07 30.37 18.72
N ALA A 121 -9.89 30.74 18.24
CA ALA A 121 -9.59 31.11 16.84
C ALA A 121 -10.44 32.21 16.15
N VAL A 122 -10.58 33.39 16.76
CA VAL A 122 -10.81 34.63 15.98
C VAL A 122 -9.46 35.12 15.43
N HIS A 123 -9.35 35.31 14.11
CA HIS A 123 -8.12 35.80 13.47
C HIS A 123 -7.73 37.19 14.00
N ARG A 124 -6.51 37.33 14.50
CA ARG A 124 -6.05 38.53 15.21
C ARG A 124 -5.47 39.59 14.26
N TRP A 125 -6.28 40.07 13.31
CA TRP A 125 -5.90 41.12 12.35
C TRP A 125 -5.30 42.38 13.02
N TRP A 126 -5.77 42.71 14.23
CA TRP A 126 -5.23 43.81 15.03
C TRP A 126 -3.79 43.51 15.49
N SER A 127 -3.55 42.34 16.07
CA SER A 127 -2.22 41.90 16.52
C SER A 127 -1.23 41.75 15.36
N GLU A 128 -1.70 41.27 14.20
CA GLU A 128 -0.97 41.19 12.94
C GLU A 128 -0.53 42.60 12.50
N ARG A 129 -1.48 43.55 12.36
CA ARG A 129 -1.18 44.95 11.95
C ARG A 129 -0.32 45.71 12.95
N VAL A 130 -0.48 45.48 14.26
CA VAL A 130 0.42 46.04 15.29
C VAL A 130 1.85 45.49 15.12
N GLY A 131 2.00 44.21 14.76
CA GLY A 131 3.28 43.61 14.40
C GLY A 131 3.93 44.31 13.22
N GLU A 132 3.19 44.53 12.13
CA GLU A 132 3.67 45.30 10.97
C GLU A 132 4.13 46.71 11.37
N LEU A 133 3.29 47.48 12.08
CA LEU A 133 3.57 48.86 12.49
C LEU A 133 4.81 49.01 13.39
N THR A 134 5.15 47.95 14.14
CA THR A 134 6.29 47.90 15.08
C THR A 134 7.51 47.16 14.52
N ASP A 135 7.48 46.74 13.25
CA ASP A 135 8.53 45.98 12.56
C ASP A 135 8.85 44.59 13.17
N ARG A 136 7.80 43.93 13.68
CA ARG A 136 7.85 42.65 14.41
C ARG A 136 6.67 41.76 14.02
N ALA A 137 6.67 41.29 12.77
CA ALA A 137 5.62 40.40 12.26
C ALA A 137 5.75 38.97 12.82
N ASP A 138 6.96 38.41 12.78
CA ASP A 138 7.26 36.97 12.98
C ASP A 138 7.33 36.50 14.45
N GLU A 139 7.08 37.37 15.45
CA GLU A 139 7.09 36.96 16.86
C GLU A 139 5.88 36.06 17.19
N SER A 140 6.16 34.82 17.62
CA SER A 140 5.17 33.76 17.89
C SER A 140 4.09 34.17 18.91
N ASP A 141 2.95 33.47 18.88
CA ASP A 141 1.74 33.75 19.66
C ASP A 141 2.02 34.24 21.10
N PRO A 142 1.67 35.50 21.46
CA PRO A 142 1.82 35.99 22.82
C PRO A 142 0.92 35.19 23.76
N GLY A 143 1.55 34.34 24.58
CA GLY A 143 0.91 33.58 25.64
C GLY A 143 0.11 34.46 26.58
N THR A 144 -0.88 33.86 27.26
CA THR A 144 -1.98 34.56 27.95
C THR A 144 -1.56 35.39 29.17
N ASP A 145 -0.96 36.55 28.92
CA ASP A 145 -0.82 37.64 29.88
C ASP A 145 -2.10 38.50 29.89
N LYS A 146 -2.34 39.25 30.98
CA LYS A 146 -3.60 39.98 31.17
C LYS A 146 -3.62 41.30 30.39
N GLY A 147 -4.00 41.20 29.11
CA GLY A 147 -4.30 42.35 28.24
C GLY A 147 -5.25 43.37 28.87
N ALA A 148 -5.23 44.60 28.36
CA ALA A 148 -6.03 45.70 28.92
C ALA A 148 -7.54 45.46 28.78
N THR A 149 -8.28 45.71 29.85
CA THR A 149 -9.74 45.46 29.90
C THR A 149 -10.58 46.48 29.13
N ASP A 150 -10.01 47.66 28.90
CA ASP A 150 -10.66 48.78 28.23
C ASP A 150 -9.61 49.73 27.60
N ALA A 151 -10.08 50.64 26.73
CA ALA A 151 -9.22 51.54 25.99
C ALA A 151 -8.58 52.67 26.82
N GLY A 152 -8.99 52.84 28.10
CA GLY A 152 -8.39 53.76 29.05
C GLY A 152 -7.30 53.09 29.91
N ASP A 153 -7.45 51.81 30.26
CA ASP A 153 -6.32 50.97 30.71
C ASP A 153 -5.26 50.87 29.62
N LEU A 154 -5.64 50.51 28.39
CA LEU A 154 -4.70 50.41 27.27
C LEU A 154 -3.91 51.72 27.03
N LEU A 155 -4.58 52.88 27.05
CA LEU A 155 -3.90 54.17 26.87
C LEU A 155 -2.90 54.48 27.99
N ARG A 156 -3.20 54.10 29.25
CA ARG A 156 -2.26 54.23 30.39
C ARG A 156 -1.06 53.31 30.24
N ARG A 157 -1.26 52.05 29.82
CA ARG A 157 -0.18 51.08 29.62
C ARG A 157 0.73 51.46 28.45
N VAL A 158 0.15 51.89 27.33
CA VAL A 158 0.88 52.46 26.18
C VAL A 158 1.71 53.66 26.61
N ALA A 159 1.12 54.62 27.34
CA ALA A 159 1.85 55.78 27.86
C ALA A 159 3.01 55.38 28.79
N ALA A 160 2.83 54.37 29.64
CA ALA A 160 3.88 53.84 30.51
C ALA A 160 5.03 53.17 29.71
N GLY A 161 4.72 52.37 28.70
CA GLY A 161 5.72 51.73 27.82
C GLY A 161 6.54 52.74 27.00
N VAL A 162 5.88 53.79 26.48
CA VAL A 162 6.59 54.91 25.84
C VAL A 162 7.51 55.63 26.83
N ARG A 163 7.03 55.89 28.05
CA ARG A 163 7.80 56.60 29.09
C ARG A 163 9.05 55.84 29.52
N SER A 164 9.01 54.50 29.56
CA SER A 164 10.16 53.64 29.86
C SER A 164 11.10 53.39 28.66
N GLY A 165 10.72 53.81 27.45
CA GLY A 165 11.49 53.56 26.22
C GLY A 165 11.52 52.08 25.78
N ASP A 166 10.67 51.24 26.38
CA ASP A 166 10.67 49.80 26.19
C ASP A 166 9.76 49.42 25.00
N LYS A 167 10.40 49.14 23.86
CA LYS A 167 9.70 48.75 22.63
C LYS A 167 9.05 47.37 22.72
N GLU A 168 9.60 46.46 23.53
CA GLU A 168 9.06 45.10 23.72
C GLU A 168 7.80 45.11 24.59
N ARG A 169 7.79 45.94 25.63
CA ARG A 169 6.57 46.21 26.38
C ARG A 169 5.55 46.94 25.52
N LEU A 170 5.93 47.99 24.80
CA LEU A 170 5.00 48.74 23.94
C LEU A 170 4.37 47.84 22.86
N HIS A 171 5.16 46.97 22.22
CA HIS A 171 4.67 45.96 21.28
C HIS A 171 3.68 44.99 21.95
N ARG A 172 4.04 44.38 23.10
CA ARG A 172 3.17 43.42 23.81
C ARG A 172 1.85 44.03 24.27
N GLU A 173 1.89 45.21 24.89
CA GLU A 173 0.67 45.87 25.42
C GLU A 173 -0.29 46.28 24.27
N LEU A 174 0.25 46.59 23.08
CA LEU A 174 -0.55 46.87 21.87
C LEU A 174 -1.01 45.60 21.14
N ARG A 175 -0.20 44.53 21.08
CA ARG A 175 -0.49 43.28 20.34
C ARG A 175 -1.42 42.35 21.13
N GLY A 176 -1.38 42.40 22.46
CA GLY A 176 -2.10 41.53 23.39
C GLY A 176 -3.52 41.98 23.79
N VAL A 177 -4.19 42.79 22.96
CA VAL A 177 -5.58 43.22 23.17
C VAL A 177 -6.47 42.88 21.99
N ASP A 178 -7.76 42.69 22.25
CA ASP A 178 -8.77 42.56 21.20
C ASP A 178 -8.91 43.84 20.37
N ALA A 179 -9.24 43.65 19.09
CA ALA A 179 -9.40 44.75 18.13
C ALA A 179 -10.44 45.80 18.57
N SER A 180 -11.46 45.40 19.33
CA SER A 180 -12.48 46.29 19.90
C SER A 180 -11.91 47.24 20.97
N VAL A 181 -10.99 46.75 21.81
CA VAL A 181 -10.28 47.54 22.82
C VAL A 181 -9.23 48.43 22.15
N GLY A 182 -8.47 47.87 21.21
CA GLY A 182 -7.45 48.57 20.44
C GLY A 182 -7.98 49.77 19.65
N LEU A 183 -9.07 49.57 18.88
CA LEU A 183 -9.74 50.65 18.13
C LEU A 183 -10.34 51.72 19.06
N GLY A 184 -10.63 51.40 20.32
CA GLY A 184 -11.09 52.36 21.32
C GLY A 184 -10.11 53.52 21.57
N LEU A 185 -8.81 53.32 21.29
CA LEU A 185 -7.80 54.40 21.36
C LEU A 185 -8.12 55.57 20.43
N ALA A 186 -8.79 55.33 19.29
CA ALA A 186 -9.22 56.39 18.37
C ALA A 186 -10.28 57.34 18.99
N ALA A 187 -10.95 56.91 20.06
CA ALA A 187 -11.89 57.74 20.82
C ALA A 187 -11.28 58.31 22.12
N SER A 188 -10.48 57.51 22.85
CA SER A 188 -9.93 57.94 24.15
C SER A 188 -8.71 58.86 24.05
N ALA A 189 -7.84 58.68 23.04
CA ALA A 189 -6.61 59.45 22.92
C ALA A 189 -6.77 60.89 22.38
N PRO A 190 -7.61 61.21 21.37
CA PRO A 190 -7.66 62.56 20.79
C PRO A 190 -8.03 63.72 21.74
N PRO A 191 -8.94 63.56 22.73
CA PRO A 191 -9.17 64.59 23.75
C PRO A 191 -7.93 64.83 24.60
N VAL A 192 -7.32 63.76 25.10
CA VAL A 192 -6.11 63.82 25.95
C VAL A 192 -4.93 64.44 25.19
N LEU A 193 -4.74 64.07 23.92
CA LEU A 193 -3.75 64.68 23.03
C LEU A 193 -3.95 66.19 22.90
N ARG A 194 -5.19 66.67 22.83
CA ARG A 194 -5.48 68.11 22.73
C ARG A 194 -5.05 68.85 23.99
N ASP A 195 -5.35 68.30 25.15
CA ASP A 195 -5.09 68.99 26.42
C ASP A 195 -3.59 68.99 26.71
N LEU A 196 -2.89 67.87 26.48
CA LEU A 196 -1.43 67.82 26.58
C LEU A 196 -0.72 68.69 25.53
N ALA A 197 -1.24 68.80 24.31
CA ALA A 197 -0.72 69.74 23.32
C ALA A 197 -1.01 71.21 23.72
N THR A 198 -2.11 71.47 24.44
CA THR A 198 -2.41 72.78 25.03
C THR A 198 -1.39 73.14 26.11
N ASP A 199 -1.04 72.19 26.99
CA ASP A 199 0.02 72.34 28.00
C ASP A 199 1.39 72.61 27.36
N LEU A 200 1.75 71.87 26.30
CA LEU A 200 3.05 72.01 25.62
C LEU A 200 3.21 73.34 24.86
N LEU A 201 2.11 73.88 24.32
CA LEU A 201 2.11 75.14 23.57
C LEU A 201 1.87 76.37 24.46
N GLY A 202 1.29 76.18 25.65
CA GLY A 202 0.81 77.27 26.52
C GLY A 202 -0.51 77.90 26.03
N HIS A 203 -1.13 77.35 25.00
CA HIS A 203 -2.43 77.76 24.46
C HIS A 203 -3.06 76.61 23.66
N PRO A 204 -4.39 76.57 23.47
CA PRO A 204 -5.04 75.53 22.68
C PRO A 204 -4.45 75.42 21.27
N PRO A 205 -4.19 74.21 20.73
CA PRO A 205 -3.62 74.00 19.41
C PRO A 205 -4.45 74.64 18.29
N ARG A 206 -3.74 75.32 17.37
CA ARG A 206 -4.29 76.03 16.20
C ARG A 206 -3.59 75.53 14.93
N ALA A 207 -4.15 75.87 13.77
CA ALA A 207 -3.58 75.51 12.47
C ALA A 207 -2.11 75.97 12.25
N GLN A 208 -1.65 77.00 12.97
CA GLN A 208 -0.27 77.51 12.91
C GLN A 208 0.74 76.65 13.70
N ASP A 209 0.25 75.79 14.59
CA ASP A 209 1.10 74.93 15.44
C ASP A 209 1.42 73.58 14.78
N LEU A 210 0.77 73.25 13.64
CA LEU A 210 0.87 71.94 12.98
C LEU A 210 2.32 71.57 12.64
N ASP A 211 3.05 72.46 11.95
CA ASP A 211 4.46 72.24 11.61
C ASP A 211 5.34 72.10 12.86
N ARG A 212 5.03 72.83 13.94
CA ARG A 212 5.77 72.79 15.21
C ARG A 212 5.56 71.46 15.94
N LEU A 213 4.32 70.96 15.96
CA LEU A 213 3.99 69.65 16.55
C LEU A 213 4.57 68.50 15.69
N ARG A 214 4.42 68.55 14.36
CA ARG A 214 4.99 67.54 13.46
C ARG A 214 6.51 67.43 13.63
N ASN A 215 7.21 68.56 13.56
CA ASN A 215 8.67 68.58 13.70
C ASN A 215 9.15 68.16 15.11
N ALA A 216 8.29 68.26 16.14
CA ALA A 216 8.60 67.82 17.49
C ALA A 216 8.37 66.31 17.73
N PHE A 217 7.53 65.66 16.92
CA PHE A 217 7.04 64.29 17.18
C PHE A 217 7.21 63.27 16.03
N ASP A 218 7.44 63.66 14.77
CA ASP A 218 7.57 62.69 13.66
C ASP A 218 8.75 61.71 13.87
N GLY A 219 9.93 62.24 14.21
CA GLY A 219 11.10 61.41 14.54
C GLY A 219 10.87 60.48 15.74
N PRO A 220 10.48 61.00 16.92
CA PRO A 220 10.17 60.18 18.09
C PRO A 220 9.05 59.14 17.87
N LEU A 221 8.03 59.45 17.06
CA LEU A 221 6.96 58.51 16.73
C LEU A 221 7.47 57.40 15.81
N ARG A 222 8.22 57.73 14.75
CA ARG A 222 8.82 56.72 13.84
C ARG A 222 9.88 55.86 14.51
N ALA A 223 10.53 56.36 15.55
CA ALA A 223 11.45 55.55 16.37
C ALA A 223 10.72 54.42 17.14
N LEU A 224 9.40 54.53 17.34
CA LEU A 224 8.56 53.54 18.03
C LEU A 224 7.63 52.77 17.08
N LEU A 225 7.16 53.43 16.00
CA LEU A 225 6.31 52.88 14.94
C LEU A 225 6.99 53.10 13.57
N PRO A 226 8.07 52.36 13.26
CA PRO A 226 8.88 52.57 12.05
C PRO A 226 8.07 52.49 10.74
N ASN A 227 7.14 51.54 10.66
CA ASN A 227 6.36 51.28 9.45
C ASN A 227 5.04 52.09 9.38
N LEU A 228 4.88 53.12 10.23
CA LEU A 228 3.68 53.97 10.23
C LEU A 228 3.54 54.79 8.92
N PRO A 229 2.46 54.63 8.14
CA PRO A 229 2.30 55.33 6.87
C PRO A 229 2.35 56.85 7.02
N LYS A 230 3.08 57.52 6.11
CA LYS A 230 3.40 58.96 6.19
C LYS A 230 2.18 59.87 6.46
N PRO A 231 0.99 59.67 5.86
CA PRO A 231 -0.15 60.56 6.08
C PRO A 231 -0.75 60.49 7.50
N VAL A 232 -0.53 59.41 8.26
CA VAL A 232 -1.27 59.14 9.49
C VAL A 232 -0.96 60.16 10.59
N LEU A 233 0.31 60.58 10.72
CA LEU A 233 0.69 61.63 11.69
C LEU A 233 0.01 62.97 11.39
N GLU A 234 0.01 63.40 10.11
CA GLU A 234 -0.68 64.63 9.69
C GLU A 234 -2.19 64.51 9.95
N THR A 235 -2.82 63.36 9.68
CA THR A 235 -4.24 63.14 9.98
C THR A 235 -4.56 63.25 11.48
N VAL A 236 -3.71 62.70 12.36
CA VAL A 236 -3.90 62.84 13.82
C VAL A 236 -3.63 64.28 14.30
N LEU A 237 -2.56 64.92 13.82
CA LEU A 237 -2.21 66.28 14.25
C LEU A 237 -3.16 67.36 13.72
N THR A 238 -3.67 67.24 12.48
CA THR A 238 -4.72 68.13 11.95
C THR A 238 -6.01 68.04 12.77
N ARG A 239 -6.44 66.82 13.15
CA ARG A 239 -7.56 66.58 14.07
C ARG A 239 -7.32 67.27 15.43
N VAL A 240 -6.11 67.18 16.01
CA VAL A 240 -5.72 67.91 17.22
C VAL A 240 -5.71 69.44 17.01
N CYS A 241 -5.32 69.94 15.83
CA CYS A 241 -5.29 71.37 15.51
C CYS A 241 -6.66 71.96 15.07
N ARG A 242 -7.73 71.14 15.05
CA ARG A 242 -9.06 71.47 14.47
C ARG A 242 -8.99 71.94 13.01
N MET A 243 -8.06 71.40 12.25
CA MET A 243 -8.03 71.54 10.79
C MET A 243 -8.88 70.42 10.17
N PRO A 244 -9.52 70.66 9.00
CA PRO A 244 -10.03 69.56 8.20
C PRO A 244 -8.87 68.63 7.81
N PRO A 245 -9.11 67.31 7.69
CA PRO A 245 -8.06 66.37 7.31
C PRO A 245 -7.48 66.72 5.93
N PRO A 246 -6.20 66.42 5.66
CA PRO A 246 -5.60 66.63 4.35
C PRO A 246 -6.39 65.82 3.30
N ARG A 247 -6.58 66.40 2.10
CA ARG A 247 -7.18 65.69 0.98
C ARG A 247 -6.27 64.52 0.60
N THR A 248 -6.76 63.29 0.78
CA THR A 248 -6.13 62.09 0.25
C THR A 248 -6.20 62.11 -1.27
N ASP A 249 -5.11 61.71 -1.94
CA ASP A 249 -5.15 61.42 -3.37
C ASP A 249 -6.09 60.25 -3.66
N LYS A 250 -6.76 60.30 -4.81
CA LYS A 250 -7.78 59.30 -5.18
C LYS A 250 -7.23 57.89 -5.38
N ASP A 251 -5.93 57.81 -5.70
CA ASP A 251 -5.23 56.55 -5.99
C ASP A 251 -4.41 56.04 -4.78
N ALA A 252 -4.55 56.68 -3.60
CA ALA A 252 -3.92 56.22 -2.37
C ALA A 252 -4.71 55.06 -1.74
N PRO A 253 -4.05 53.95 -1.31
CA PRO A 253 -4.74 52.85 -0.67
C PRO A 253 -5.36 53.27 0.68
N PRO A 254 -6.53 52.71 1.06
CA PRO A 254 -7.20 53.07 2.30
C PRO A 254 -6.33 52.73 3.53
N THR A 255 -6.10 53.71 4.39
CA THR A 255 -5.33 53.53 5.63
C THR A 255 -6.05 52.57 6.58
N ASN A 256 -5.32 51.60 7.13
CA ASN A 256 -5.89 50.64 8.08
C ASN A 256 -6.35 51.39 9.36
N PRO A 257 -7.56 51.11 9.90
CA PRO A 257 -8.10 51.83 11.06
C PRO A 257 -7.28 51.66 12.35
N ALA A 258 -6.41 50.65 12.45
CA ALA A 258 -5.46 50.54 13.55
C ALA A 258 -4.38 51.64 13.52
N ASP A 259 -3.92 52.06 12.33
CA ASP A 259 -2.82 53.01 12.18
C ASP A 259 -3.03 54.35 12.93
N PRO A 260 -4.17 55.08 12.76
CA PRO A 260 -4.40 56.30 13.52
C PRO A 260 -4.70 56.06 15.00
N ALA A 261 -5.29 54.91 15.36
CA ALA A 261 -5.60 54.56 16.76
C ALA A 261 -4.31 54.33 17.57
N VAL A 262 -3.40 53.52 17.04
CA VAL A 262 -2.08 53.24 17.64
C VAL A 262 -1.21 54.50 17.65
N ALA A 263 -1.18 55.26 16.54
CA ALA A 263 -0.43 56.52 16.48
C ALA A 263 -0.89 57.54 17.53
N ALA A 264 -2.21 57.69 17.73
CA ALA A 264 -2.76 58.58 18.75
C ALA A 264 -2.37 58.14 20.19
N GLY A 265 -2.42 56.84 20.48
CA GLY A 265 -1.97 56.30 21.76
C GLY A 265 -0.48 56.56 22.04
N VAL A 266 0.40 56.27 21.08
CA VAL A 266 1.85 56.48 21.23
C VAL A 266 2.21 57.97 21.32
N LEU A 267 1.57 58.83 20.52
CA LEU A 267 1.73 60.30 20.64
C LEU A 267 1.33 60.83 22.02
N THR A 268 0.31 60.23 22.66
CA THR A 268 -0.10 60.60 24.03
C THR A 268 1.02 60.31 25.02
N GLY A 269 1.64 59.12 24.93
CA GLY A 269 2.81 58.77 25.74
C GLY A 269 4.00 59.69 25.52
N LEU A 270 4.29 60.05 24.26
CA LEU A 270 5.39 60.96 23.92
C LEU A 270 5.16 62.38 24.46
N LEU A 271 3.92 62.87 24.46
CA LEU A 271 3.54 64.15 25.06
C LEU A 271 3.68 64.11 26.59
N LEU A 272 3.20 63.05 27.26
CA LEU A 272 3.35 62.88 28.72
C LEU A 272 4.82 62.84 29.14
N GLN A 273 5.64 62.05 28.44
CA GLN A 273 7.08 61.96 28.67
C GLN A 273 7.76 63.33 28.50
N ARG A 274 7.41 64.09 27.45
CA ARG A 274 7.97 65.43 27.18
C ARG A 274 7.52 66.50 28.17
N LEU A 275 6.34 66.35 28.78
CA LEU A 275 5.81 67.23 29.83
C LEU A 275 6.20 66.77 31.26
N GLY A 276 6.89 65.64 31.40
CA GLY A 276 7.23 65.03 32.69
C GLY A 276 6.04 64.45 33.46
N ARG A 277 4.81 64.52 32.94
CA ARG A 277 3.57 64.10 33.63
C ARG A 277 3.45 62.58 33.72
N ASP A 278 2.67 62.14 34.70
CA ASP A 278 2.46 60.73 34.98
C ASP A 278 1.27 60.15 34.21
N PRO A 279 1.35 58.95 33.62
CA PRO A 279 0.21 58.27 33.00
C PRO A 279 -1.02 58.12 33.90
N GLU A 280 -0.85 57.97 35.23
CA GLU A 280 -2.02 57.87 36.13
C GLU A 280 -2.70 59.21 36.40
N SER A 281 -2.06 60.37 36.16
CA SER A 281 -2.65 61.68 36.49
C SER A 281 -3.67 62.20 35.48
N VAL A 282 -4.08 61.38 34.51
CA VAL A 282 -4.84 61.81 33.32
C VAL A 282 -6.10 60.97 33.06
N LEU A 283 -6.21 59.77 33.63
CA LEU A 283 -7.41 58.92 33.57
C LEU A 283 -7.69 58.29 34.95
N PRO A 284 -8.78 58.67 35.65
CA PRO A 284 -9.17 58.06 36.92
C PRO A 284 -9.40 56.55 36.81
N LYS A 285 -9.13 55.81 37.89
CA LYS A 285 -9.17 54.34 37.90
C LYS A 285 -10.56 53.73 37.84
N ASP A 286 -11.60 54.43 38.32
CA ASP A 286 -12.95 53.90 38.47
C ASP A 286 -13.99 54.75 37.72
N ALA A 287 -14.64 54.15 36.72
CA ALA A 287 -15.82 54.69 36.05
C ALA A 287 -16.96 53.65 36.14
N PRO A 288 -18.07 53.92 36.83
CA PRO A 288 -19.10 52.91 37.08
C PRO A 288 -19.92 52.58 35.82
N PRO A 289 -20.33 51.31 35.63
CA PRO A 289 -21.15 50.91 34.49
C PRO A 289 -22.58 51.48 34.58
N PRO A 290 -23.23 51.80 33.45
CA PRO A 290 -24.51 52.50 33.45
C PRO A 290 -25.71 51.57 33.73
N GLY A 291 -26.32 51.68 34.92
CA GLY A 291 -27.70 51.24 35.11
C GLY A 291 -28.08 50.56 36.43
N GLN A 292 -28.12 51.31 37.54
CA GLN A 292 -28.96 51.03 38.71
C GLN A 292 -29.21 52.32 39.51
N ALA A 293 -30.26 52.38 40.34
CA ALA A 293 -30.81 53.65 40.82
C ALA A 293 -31.10 53.72 42.32
N THR A 294 -30.82 54.88 42.92
CA THR A 294 -31.30 55.38 44.24
C THR A 294 -30.82 54.62 45.50
N PRO A 295 -30.81 55.22 46.72
CA PRO A 295 -31.53 56.42 47.19
C PRO A 295 -30.64 57.64 47.57
N THR A 296 -31.03 58.45 48.57
CA THR A 296 -30.92 59.93 48.54
C THR A 296 -30.26 60.62 49.75
N LYS A 297 -29.44 61.66 49.46
CA LYS A 297 -29.13 62.85 50.30
C LYS A 297 -28.36 62.61 51.63
N PRO A 298 -27.82 63.65 52.33
CA PRO A 298 -28.01 65.12 52.19
C PRO A 298 -26.72 65.95 51.94
N ALA A 299 -26.86 67.29 52.05
CA ALA A 299 -25.85 68.36 51.94
C ALA A 299 -25.98 69.29 53.20
N PRO A 300 -25.22 70.40 53.43
CA PRO A 300 -24.21 71.11 52.62
C PRO A 300 -22.82 71.12 53.37
N PRO A 301 -22.00 72.18 53.66
CA PRO A 301 -22.07 73.66 53.46
C PRO A 301 -20.98 74.30 52.55
N PRO A 302 -21.10 75.59 52.17
CA PRO A 302 -20.04 76.46 51.57
C PRO A 302 -19.40 77.39 52.67
N PRO A 303 -18.61 78.48 52.42
CA PRO A 303 -18.28 79.18 51.16
C PRO A 303 -16.87 79.87 51.04
N LYS A 304 -16.75 80.79 50.05
CA LYS A 304 -15.95 82.06 50.00
C LYS A 304 -14.50 82.05 49.43
N PRO A 305 -13.95 83.21 48.97
CA PRO A 305 -13.20 83.29 47.71
C PRO A 305 -11.87 84.10 47.82
N THR A 306 -11.54 84.92 46.81
CA THR A 306 -10.42 85.89 46.63
C THR A 306 -9.21 85.37 45.83
N ALA A 307 -8.48 86.19 45.04
CA ALA A 307 -8.85 87.47 44.38
C ALA A 307 -7.87 87.88 43.24
N THR A 308 -8.40 88.63 42.26
CA THR A 308 -7.76 89.74 41.50
C THR A 308 -6.37 89.61 40.81
N LYS A 309 -6.39 89.97 39.52
CA LYS A 309 -5.43 90.86 38.80
C LYS A 309 -4.02 90.32 38.45
N PRO A 310 -3.31 90.93 37.47
CA PRO A 310 -3.78 91.67 36.28
C PRO A 310 -3.04 91.30 34.97
N ALA A 311 -3.55 91.80 33.83
CA ALA A 311 -2.77 91.93 32.58
C ALA A 311 -1.63 92.96 32.73
N PRO A 312 -0.65 93.04 31.79
CA PRO A 312 -0.84 94.01 30.68
C PRO A 312 -0.04 93.81 29.36
N LYS A 313 -0.49 94.52 28.29
CA LYS A 313 0.29 95.12 27.16
C LYS A 313 1.04 94.18 26.18
N LYS A 314 0.74 94.20 24.86
CA LYS A 314 1.24 95.14 23.80
C LYS A 314 2.78 95.13 23.59
N PRO A 315 3.31 95.42 22.38
CA PRO A 315 2.69 95.66 21.06
C PRO A 315 2.97 94.47 20.09
N GLY A 316 2.78 94.46 18.77
CA GLY A 316 3.01 95.46 17.73
C GLY A 316 3.07 94.80 16.33
N PRO A 317 3.39 95.55 15.26
CA PRO A 317 3.06 95.17 13.86
C PRO A 317 4.35 95.06 12.99
N PRO A 318 4.40 95.24 11.63
CA PRO A 318 3.34 95.47 10.63
C PRO A 318 3.55 94.82 9.22
N ARG A 319 2.70 95.22 8.24
CA ARG A 319 2.91 95.19 6.75
C ARG A 319 2.77 93.79 6.09
N ARG A 320 2.43 93.65 4.80
CA ARG A 320 2.33 94.56 3.61
C ARG A 320 0.99 94.25 2.85
N ARG A 321 0.24 95.24 2.34
CA ARG A 321 0.18 95.75 0.93
C ARG A 321 -0.23 94.72 -0.15
N ARG A 322 -1.00 95.02 -1.22
CA ARG A 322 -1.74 96.25 -1.68
C ARG A 322 -2.36 96.01 -3.09
N ARG A 323 -3.62 96.40 -3.34
CA ARG A 323 -4.18 97.08 -4.56
C ARG A 323 -5.73 96.91 -4.62
N VAL A 324 -6.53 97.66 -5.41
CA VAL A 324 -6.78 99.13 -5.48
C VAL A 324 -7.70 99.43 -6.70
N ARG A 325 -8.85 100.09 -6.45
CA ARG A 325 -9.72 100.96 -7.30
C ARG A 325 -11.01 101.21 -6.46
N GLY A 326 -11.65 102.37 -6.34
CA GLY A 326 -11.56 103.68 -7.02
C GLY A 326 -12.66 103.81 -8.08
N HIS A 327 -13.62 104.75 -8.06
CA HIS A 327 -13.94 105.92 -7.19
C HIS A 327 -15.48 105.98 -6.94
N GLY A 328 -16.13 106.91 -6.21
CA GLY A 328 -15.71 108.17 -5.58
C GLY A 328 -16.79 108.80 -4.67
N ARG A 329 -16.54 110.01 -4.17
CA ARG A 329 -17.40 110.90 -3.33
C ARG A 329 -17.45 112.30 -4.02
N PRO A 330 -18.34 113.27 -3.70
CA PRO A 330 -18.61 113.81 -2.35
C PRO A 330 -20.11 114.25 -2.18
N ALA A 331 -20.59 115.17 -1.32
CA ALA A 331 -20.04 116.02 -0.24
C ALA A 331 -21.13 116.32 0.82
N VAL A 332 -20.76 116.82 2.01
CA VAL A 332 -21.69 117.46 2.97
C VAL A 332 -21.02 118.69 3.60
N PRO A 333 -21.66 119.86 3.58
CA PRO A 333 -21.73 120.75 4.75
C PRO A 333 -23.10 121.47 4.88
N ALA A 334 -23.40 122.30 5.90
CA ALA A 334 -23.10 122.28 7.33
C ALA A 334 -23.89 123.42 8.05
N THR A 335 -24.00 123.36 9.38
CA THR A 335 -24.10 124.52 10.32
C THR A 335 -25.17 125.62 10.15
N ALA A 336 -26.14 125.60 11.10
CA ALA A 336 -26.29 126.60 12.19
C ALA A 336 -27.28 127.79 12.14
N ARG A 337 -27.90 127.98 13.32
CA ARG A 337 -28.26 129.24 14.04
C ARG A 337 -29.53 130.07 13.67
N THR A 338 -30.49 130.00 14.61
CA THR A 338 -31.29 131.10 15.23
C THR A 338 -32.11 132.07 14.37
N GLY A 339 -33.33 132.42 14.83
CA GLY A 339 -33.82 133.80 14.61
C GLY A 339 -35.31 134.11 14.45
N ALA A 340 -36.25 133.32 15.00
CA ALA A 340 -37.64 133.71 15.30
C ALA A 340 -38.48 134.54 14.26
N ARG A 341 -39.54 133.92 13.73
CA ARG A 341 -40.93 134.42 13.85
C ARG A 341 -41.92 133.27 13.61
N VAL A 342 -42.96 133.17 14.44
CA VAL A 342 -43.62 131.89 14.79
C VAL A 342 -44.92 131.61 14.01
N ALA A 343 -45.15 132.30 12.88
CA ALA A 343 -46.42 132.21 12.14
C ALA A 343 -46.48 131.10 11.07
N ASP A 344 -45.36 130.76 10.42
CA ASP A 344 -45.36 129.96 9.17
C ASP A 344 -45.10 128.45 9.37
N VAL A 345 -44.56 128.06 10.53
CA VAL A 345 -44.09 126.69 10.80
C VAL A 345 -45.20 125.64 10.66
N ARG A 346 -46.45 125.97 10.99
CA ARG A 346 -47.56 125.01 11.06
C ARG A 346 -48.00 124.51 9.68
N THR A 347 -47.94 125.37 8.66
CA THR A 347 -48.32 125.03 7.28
C THR A 347 -47.23 124.21 6.61
N GLN A 348 -45.97 124.62 6.75
CA GLN A 348 -44.83 123.89 6.18
C GLN A 348 -44.72 122.46 6.76
N LEU A 349 -44.94 122.29 8.07
CA LEU A 349 -44.93 120.97 8.71
C LEU A 349 -46.04 120.06 8.16
N ALA A 350 -47.24 120.58 7.92
CA ALA A 350 -48.39 119.83 7.40
C ALA A 350 -48.27 119.43 5.91
N THR A 351 -47.37 120.07 5.16
CA THR A 351 -46.96 119.62 3.82
C THR A 351 -45.85 118.58 3.92
N ARG A 352 -44.80 118.86 4.70
CA ARG A 352 -43.63 117.97 4.81
C ARG A 352 -43.95 116.60 5.42
N VAL A 353 -44.90 116.54 6.36
CA VAL A 353 -45.42 115.27 6.89
C VAL A 353 -46.21 114.49 5.82
N ARG A 354 -46.91 115.16 4.90
CA ARG A 354 -47.62 114.50 3.80
C ARG A 354 -46.66 113.92 2.75
N GLU A 355 -45.59 114.64 2.41
CA GLU A 355 -44.53 114.14 1.53
C GLU A 355 -43.88 112.88 2.14
N LEU A 356 -43.46 112.95 3.40
CA LEU A 356 -42.83 111.82 4.10
C LEU A 356 -43.77 110.62 4.26
N LEU A 357 -45.07 110.84 4.46
CA LEU A 357 -46.07 109.78 4.47
C LEU A 357 -46.32 109.18 3.07
N ALA A 358 -46.25 109.98 2.00
CA ALA A 358 -46.40 109.48 0.63
C ALA A 358 -45.22 108.60 0.22
N ASP A 359 -43.97 109.04 0.46
CA ASP A 359 -42.76 108.24 0.23
C ASP A 359 -42.78 106.95 1.06
N ALA A 360 -43.17 107.03 2.33
CA ALA A 360 -43.30 105.86 3.19
C ALA A 360 -44.38 104.88 2.71
N LEU A 361 -45.51 105.37 2.18
CA LEU A 361 -46.57 104.51 1.65
C LEU A 361 -46.18 103.86 0.32
N GLY A 362 -45.45 104.57 -0.55
CA GLY A 362 -44.90 104.03 -1.79
C GLY A 362 -43.88 102.92 -1.51
N SER A 363 -42.87 103.22 -0.70
CA SER A 363 -41.83 102.26 -0.34
C SER A 363 -42.31 101.12 0.57
N ALA A 364 -43.49 101.24 1.18
CA ALA A 364 -44.19 100.13 1.83
C ALA A 364 -44.95 99.24 0.82
N ARG A 365 -45.51 99.80 -0.26
CA ARG A 365 -46.20 99.03 -1.30
C ARG A 365 -45.25 98.18 -2.13
N GLU A 366 -44.13 98.75 -2.60
CA GLU A 366 -43.09 97.97 -3.31
C GLU A 366 -42.65 96.76 -2.48
N ARG A 367 -42.40 96.96 -1.18
CA ARG A 367 -42.01 95.87 -0.26
C ARG A 367 -43.11 94.86 0.05
N VAL A 368 -44.39 95.18 -0.19
CA VAL A 368 -45.50 94.21 -0.12
C VAL A 368 -45.60 93.42 -1.42
N GLU A 369 -45.41 94.05 -2.58
CA GLU A 369 -45.38 93.35 -3.88
C GLU A 369 -44.16 92.42 -3.98
N ASP A 370 -42.97 92.86 -3.57
CA ASP A 370 -41.77 92.02 -3.44
C ASP A 370 -42.01 90.82 -2.49
N ALA A 371 -42.70 91.05 -1.36
CA ALA A 371 -43.00 89.99 -0.40
C ALA A 371 -44.06 88.99 -0.92
N MET A 372 -45.02 89.44 -1.73
CA MET A 372 -46.00 88.58 -2.39
C MET A 372 -45.36 87.74 -3.50
N ALA A 373 -44.50 88.33 -4.34
CA ALA A 373 -43.73 87.58 -5.33
C ALA A 373 -42.79 86.55 -4.67
N GLY A 374 -42.14 86.93 -3.55
CA GLY A 374 -41.34 86.03 -2.74
C GLY A 374 -42.14 84.89 -2.08
N LEU A 375 -43.42 85.12 -1.76
CA LEU A 375 -44.33 84.10 -1.26
C LEU A 375 -44.71 83.09 -2.36
N GLU A 376 -45.09 83.56 -3.56
CA GLU A 376 -45.35 82.66 -4.70
C GLU A 376 -44.10 81.81 -5.04
N GLU A 377 -42.91 82.42 -5.11
CA GLU A 377 -41.66 81.68 -5.35
C GLU A 377 -41.28 80.75 -4.17
N ALA A 378 -41.88 80.90 -2.99
CA ALA A 378 -41.72 79.98 -1.86
C ALA A 378 -42.72 78.81 -1.92
N GLU A 379 -44.00 79.07 -2.23
CA GLU A 379 -45.04 78.05 -2.37
C GLU A 379 -44.77 77.13 -3.57
N ASP A 380 -44.38 77.71 -4.70
CA ASP A 380 -44.05 76.99 -5.94
C ASP A 380 -42.77 76.12 -5.75
N ARG A 381 -41.83 76.59 -4.93
CA ARG A 381 -40.66 75.81 -4.48
C ARG A 381 -41.06 74.69 -3.53
N LEU A 382 -41.97 74.93 -2.58
CA LEU A 382 -42.51 73.91 -1.67
C LEU A 382 -43.29 72.83 -2.44
N ALA A 383 -44.05 73.20 -3.47
CA ALA A 383 -44.75 72.26 -4.36
C ALA A 383 -43.76 71.35 -5.09
N ARG A 384 -42.71 71.93 -5.71
CA ARG A 384 -41.60 71.18 -6.32
C ARG A 384 -40.93 70.23 -5.33
N THR A 385 -40.61 70.69 -4.11
CA THR A 385 -39.97 69.87 -3.08
C THR A 385 -40.87 68.73 -2.59
N ARG A 386 -42.19 68.96 -2.42
CA ARG A 386 -43.16 67.91 -2.07
C ARG A 386 -43.29 66.87 -3.18
N ALA A 387 -43.37 67.29 -4.44
CA ALA A 387 -43.43 66.38 -5.59
C ALA A 387 -42.14 65.54 -5.75
N ALA A 388 -40.98 66.13 -5.46
CA ALA A 388 -39.71 65.41 -5.41
C ALA A 388 -39.67 64.40 -4.25
N ALA A 389 -40.01 64.82 -3.02
CA ALA A 389 -39.99 63.96 -1.83
C ALA A 389 -40.92 62.74 -1.96
N ALA A 390 -42.10 62.91 -2.56
CA ALA A 390 -43.02 61.81 -2.86
C ALA A 390 -42.41 60.72 -3.77
N ARG A 391 -41.50 61.11 -4.69
CA ARG A 391 -40.80 60.19 -5.59
C ARG A 391 -39.55 59.56 -4.98
N VAL A 392 -38.97 60.14 -3.92
CA VAL A 392 -37.76 59.59 -3.27
C VAL A 392 -38.03 58.24 -2.62
N ARG A 393 -39.12 58.07 -1.86
CA ARG A 393 -39.45 56.80 -1.20
C ARG A 393 -39.53 55.59 -2.15
N PRO A 394 -40.35 55.60 -3.22
CA PRO A 394 -40.40 54.47 -4.14
C PRO A 394 -39.10 54.26 -4.90
N ARG A 395 -38.35 55.32 -5.27
CA ARG A 395 -37.05 55.17 -5.93
C ARG A 395 -35.99 54.52 -5.04
N VAL A 396 -35.93 54.90 -3.75
CA VAL A 396 -35.01 54.29 -2.78
C VAL A 396 -35.44 52.87 -2.39
N GLY A 397 -36.75 52.58 -2.42
CA GLY A 397 -37.25 51.20 -2.32
C GLY A 397 -36.77 50.33 -3.49
N ALA A 398 -36.97 50.81 -4.72
CA ALA A 398 -36.53 50.11 -5.93
C ALA A 398 -35.00 49.88 -5.96
N GLU A 399 -34.18 50.92 -5.72
CA GLU A 399 -32.72 50.76 -5.63
C GLU A 399 -32.33 49.78 -4.51
N ARG A 400 -32.99 49.80 -3.34
CA ARG A 400 -32.71 48.81 -2.28
C ARG A 400 -33.00 47.39 -2.74
N ASP A 401 -34.13 47.17 -3.41
CA ASP A 401 -34.58 45.83 -3.79
C ASP A 401 -33.79 45.29 -4.98
N GLU A 402 -33.39 46.16 -5.91
CA GLU A 402 -32.42 45.90 -6.98
C GLU A 402 -31.03 45.57 -6.41
N ARG A 403 -30.56 46.30 -5.38
CA ARG A 403 -29.29 46.00 -4.67
C ARG A 403 -29.33 44.71 -3.86
N LEU A 404 -30.49 44.34 -3.31
CA LEU A 404 -30.65 43.06 -2.61
C LEU A 404 -30.63 41.91 -3.61
N ALA A 405 -31.32 42.03 -4.75
CA ALA A 405 -31.23 41.05 -5.83
C ALA A 405 -29.79 40.90 -6.35
N ASP A 406 -29.11 42.00 -6.67
CA ASP A 406 -27.70 42.00 -7.09
C ASP A 406 -26.74 41.42 -6.03
N ILE A 407 -27.06 41.53 -4.73
CA ILE A 407 -26.29 40.88 -3.66
C ILE A 407 -26.60 39.37 -3.60
N ASP A 408 -27.87 38.98 -3.64
CA ASP A 408 -28.30 37.57 -3.58
C ASP A 408 -27.86 36.79 -4.83
N ASP A 409 -27.92 37.38 -6.02
CA ASP A 409 -27.42 36.82 -7.27
C ASP A 409 -25.90 36.61 -7.21
N ARG A 410 -25.13 37.63 -6.79
CA ARG A 410 -23.67 37.51 -6.62
C ARG A 410 -23.27 36.52 -5.51
N HIS A 411 -24.13 36.31 -4.51
CA HIS A 411 -23.95 35.23 -3.54
C HIS A 411 -24.30 33.86 -4.13
N GLY A 412 -25.36 33.75 -4.93
CA GLY A 412 -25.76 32.54 -5.66
C GLY A 412 -24.67 32.06 -6.62
N GLU A 413 -24.17 32.95 -7.49
CA GLU A 413 -23.03 32.68 -8.38
C GLU A 413 -21.80 32.20 -7.59
N ARG A 414 -21.46 32.87 -6.49
CA ARG A 414 -20.30 32.52 -5.67
C ARG A 414 -20.47 31.17 -4.97
N ILE A 415 -21.67 30.84 -4.51
CA ILE A 415 -21.99 29.52 -3.94
C ILE A 415 -21.91 28.44 -5.04
N GLY A 416 -22.44 28.71 -6.24
CA GLY A 416 -22.30 27.83 -7.41
C GLY A 416 -20.85 27.53 -7.78
N VAL A 417 -20.01 28.57 -7.89
CA VAL A 417 -18.56 28.42 -8.19
C VAL A 417 -17.83 27.65 -7.08
N LEU A 418 -18.16 27.87 -5.81
CA LEU A 418 -17.55 27.15 -4.69
C LEU A 418 -18.00 25.68 -4.63
N ALA A 419 -19.28 25.41 -4.87
CA ALA A 419 -19.83 24.06 -4.91
C ALA A 419 -19.28 23.25 -6.09
N ALA A 420 -19.17 23.84 -7.28
CA ALA A 420 -18.53 23.20 -8.43
C ALA A 420 -17.08 22.81 -8.11
N ARG A 421 -16.29 23.75 -7.56
CA ARG A 421 -14.91 23.47 -7.10
C ARG A 421 -14.83 22.39 -6.01
N ALA A 422 -15.83 22.32 -5.13
CA ALA A 422 -15.92 21.29 -4.10
C ALA A 422 -16.32 19.92 -4.67
N ALA A 423 -17.20 19.88 -5.68
CA ALA A 423 -17.55 18.65 -6.41
C ALA A 423 -16.35 18.15 -7.24
N ASP A 424 -15.64 19.04 -7.92
CA ASP A 424 -14.37 18.73 -8.60
C ASP A 424 -13.30 18.18 -7.64
N ALA A 425 -13.20 18.76 -6.44
CA ALA A 425 -12.30 18.27 -5.40
C ALA A 425 -12.74 16.89 -4.87
N ALA A 426 -14.04 16.69 -4.64
CA ALA A 426 -14.58 15.40 -4.23
C ALA A 426 -14.40 14.31 -5.30
N ALA A 427 -14.51 14.65 -6.59
CA ALA A 427 -14.25 13.72 -7.69
C ALA A 427 -12.78 13.28 -7.77
N ARG A 428 -11.83 14.17 -7.45
CA ARG A 428 -10.40 13.84 -7.34
C ARG A 428 -10.06 13.07 -6.06
N GLU A 429 -10.73 13.37 -4.95
CA GLU A 429 -10.49 12.70 -3.66
C GLU A 429 -11.26 11.39 -3.50
N ALA A 430 -12.22 11.08 -4.38
CA ALA A 430 -13.01 9.85 -4.41
C ALA A 430 -13.21 9.32 -5.84
N PRO A 431 -12.14 8.94 -6.57
CA PRO A 431 -12.25 8.46 -7.95
C PRO A 431 -13.02 7.14 -8.04
N GLY A 432 -13.68 6.92 -9.19
CA GLY A 432 -14.35 5.65 -9.53
C GLY A 432 -15.32 5.16 -8.45
N ALA A 433 -15.14 3.91 -8.01
CA ALA A 433 -15.96 3.24 -7.00
C ALA A 433 -16.05 3.99 -5.66
N ALA A 434 -15.05 4.83 -5.31
CA ALA A 434 -15.08 5.61 -4.09
C ALA A 434 -16.14 6.73 -4.12
N GLY A 435 -16.47 7.29 -5.29
CA GLY A 435 -17.37 8.44 -5.44
C GLY A 435 -18.64 8.20 -6.29
N ALA A 436 -18.67 7.14 -7.11
CA ALA A 436 -19.78 6.87 -8.03
C ALA A 436 -21.13 6.65 -7.32
N PRO A 437 -22.26 7.15 -7.86
CA PRO A 437 -23.61 6.77 -7.38
C PRO A 437 -23.92 5.32 -7.78
N TRP A 438 -24.78 4.61 -7.05
CA TRP A 438 -24.99 3.17 -7.23
C TRP A 438 -25.50 2.76 -8.61
N GLU A 439 -26.24 3.63 -9.27
CA GLU A 439 -26.77 3.46 -10.62
C GLU A 439 -25.66 3.40 -11.70
N ALA A 440 -24.48 3.93 -11.38
CA ALA A 440 -23.29 3.92 -12.23
C ALA A 440 -22.05 3.33 -11.51
N TRP A 441 -22.27 2.57 -10.43
CA TRP A 441 -21.19 2.03 -9.62
C TRP A 441 -20.63 0.74 -10.22
N GLN A 442 -19.32 0.69 -10.38
CA GLN A 442 -18.57 -0.49 -10.80
C GLN A 442 -17.21 -0.52 -10.10
N ALA A 443 -16.69 -1.71 -9.84
CA ALA A 443 -15.35 -1.87 -9.29
C ALA A 443 -14.32 -1.25 -10.25
N THR A 444 -13.46 -0.40 -9.70
CA THR A 444 -12.43 0.38 -10.39
C THR A 444 -11.20 0.42 -9.49
N PRO A 445 -10.47 -0.71 -9.38
CA PRO A 445 -9.34 -0.83 -8.46
C PRO A 445 -8.18 0.06 -8.91
N ALA A 446 -7.79 1.01 -8.05
CA ALA A 446 -6.62 1.85 -8.28
C ALA A 446 -5.31 1.05 -8.11
N PRO A 447 -4.24 1.35 -8.87
CA PRO A 447 -2.94 0.71 -8.71
C PRO A 447 -2.25 1.14 -7.41
N TYR A 448 -1.25 0.38 -6.94
CA TYR A 448 -0.65 0.52 -5.60
C TYR A 448 0.11 1.84 -5.34
N ASP A 449 0.47 2.56 -6.41
CA ASP A 449 1.10 3.88 -6.39
C ASP A 449 0.09 5.02 -6.24
N GLU A 450 -1.17 4.82 -6.61
CA GLU A 450 -2.24 5.80 -6.38
C GLU A 450 -2.86 5.60 -4.98
N PRO A 451 -2.75 6.59 -4.06
CA PRO A 451 -3.18 6.40 -2.68
C PRO A 451 -4.71 6.45 -2.58
N PRO A 452 -5.36 5.57 -1.79
CA PRO A 452 -6.81 5.50 -1.73
C PRO A 452 -7.45 6.84 -1.34
N GLY A 453 -8.57 7.09 -1.99
CA GLY A 453 -9.43 8.24 -1.78
C GLY A 453 -10.16 8.22 -0.44
N ALA A 454 -10.75 9.36 -0.08
CA ALA A 454 -11.87 9.36 0.82
C ALA A 454 -13.09 8.69 0.13
N VAL A 455 -14.00 8.09 0.90
CA VAL A 455 -15.14 7.34 0.35
C VAL A 455 -16.46 8.07 0.56
N ARG A 456 -17.32 8.07 -0.46
CA ARG A 456 -18.61 8.76 -0.43
C ARG A 456 -19.62 8.05 0.47
N VAL A 457 -20.35 8.85 1.26
CA VAL A 457 -21.49 8.38 2.08
C VAL A 457 -22.81 9.06 1.70
N GLY A 458 -22.78 10.10 0.86
CA GLY A 458 -23.96 10.85 0.45
C GLY A 458 -23.62 12.11 -0.34
N ALA A 459 -24.47 13.12 -0.25
CA ALA A 459 -24.22 14.45 -0.81
C ALA A 459 -24.76 15.59 0.08
N VAL A 460 -24.03 16.71 0.09
CA VAL A 460 -24.54 18.02 0.53
C VAL A 460 -25.44 18.56 -0.57
N ARG A 461 -26.61 19.09 -0.21
CA ARG A 461 -27.50 19.81 -1.15
C ARG A 461 -27.59 21.26 -0.75
N LEU A 462 -27.26 22.15 -1.69
CA LEU A 462 -27.38 23.60 -1.55
C LEU A 462 -28.52 24.11 -2.45
N PRO A 463 -29.28 25.14 -2.06
CA PRO A 463 -30.35 25.68 -2.90
C PRO A 463 -29.79 26.21 -4.24
N GLY A 464 -30.44 25.83 -5.35
CA GLY A 464 -30.09 26.32 -6.70
C GLY A 464 -28.81 25.75 -7.31
N VAL A 465 -28.16 24.76 -6.69
CA VAL A 465 -26.83 24.26 -7.11
C VAL A 465 -26.78 22.73 -7.04
N ASP A 466 -25.97 22.11 -7.91
CA ASP A 466 -25.80 20.66 -7.97
C ASP A 466 -25.28 20.03 -6.66
N PRO A 467 -25.67 18.78 -6.32
CA PRO A 467 -25.25 18.15 -5.07
C PRO A 467 -23.75 17.85 -5.02
N VAL A 468 -23.07 18.36 -3.98
CA VAL A 468 -21.64 18.11 -3.75
C VAL A 468 -21.47 16.77 -3.01
N PRO A 469 -20.69 15.80 -3.52
CA PRO A 469 -20.49 14.52 -2.85
C PRO A 469 -19.87 14.68 -1.44
N ALA A 470 -20.45 13.99 -0.46
CA ALA A 470 -19.98 14.00 0.92
C ALA A 470 -19.11 12.76 1.18
N LEU A 471 -17.87 13.00 1.60
CA LEU A 471 -16.81 11.98 1.72
C LEU A 471 -16.37 11.80 3.18
N VAL A 472 -15.90 10.60 3.53
CA VAL A 472 -15.24 10.30 4.82
C VAL A 472 -13.85 9.70 4.64
N PRO A 473 -12.89 9.97 5.55
CA PRO A 473 -11.58 9.33 5.54
C PRO A 473 -11.68 7.85 5.91
N LEU A 474 -11.25 6.99 5.00
CA LEU A 474 -11.04 5.55 5.19
C LEU A 474 -9.80 5.16 4.34
N LEU A 475 -9.13 4.04 4.67
CA LEU A 475 -7.92 3.54 4.01
C LEU A 475 -6.73 4.54 4.05
N ASP A 476 -5.75 4.28 4.92
CA ASP A 476 -4.64 5.16 5.34
C ASP A 476 -5.01 6.57 5.88
N ARG A 477 -6.28 6.99 5.83
CA ARG A 477 -6.70 8.36 6.18
C ARG A 477 -7.36 8.53 7.55
N GLY A 478 -7.99 7.50 8.11
CA GLY A 478 -8.71 7.64 9.39
C GLY A 478 -9.65 6.48 9.74
N HIS A 479 -10.58 6.76 10.64
CA HIS A 479 -11.63 5.86 11.16
C HIS A 479 -13.00 6.52 11.00
N VAL A 480 -14.06 5.70 10.98
CA VAL A 480 -15.45 6.17 10.91
C VAL A 480 -16.23 5.70 12.14
N HIS A 481 -16.89 6.64 12.82
CA HIS A 481 -17.72 6.40 13.99
C HIS A 481 -19.16 6.82 13.70
N LEU A 482 -20.08 5.87 13.76
CA LEU A 482 -21.51 6.03 13.51
C LEU A 482 -22.27 6.20 14.83
N THR A 483 -22.95 7.34 14.96
CA THR A 483 -23.77 7.71 16.11
C THR A 483 -25.16 8.14 15.66
N GLY A 484 -26.09 8.38 16.59
CA GLY A 484 -27.48 8.75 16.28
C GLY A 484 -28.46 7.60 16.46
N ALA A 485 -29.75 7.88 16.25
CA ALA A 485 -30.84 6.96 16.56
C ALA A 485 -31.25 6.01 15.41
N ASP A 486 -30.94 6.34 14.15
CA ASP A 486 -31.33 5.51 13.01
C ASP A 486 -30.28 4.42 12.72
N ARG A 487 -30.52 3.23 13.29
CA ARG A 487 -29.75 2.02 13.02
C ARG A 487 -29.77 1.61 11.55
N GLY A 488 -30.89 1.79 10.85
CA GLY A 488 -31.05 1.36 9.46
C GLY A 488 -30.19 2.18 8.50
N GLY A 489 -30.23 3.50 8.63
CA GLY A 489 -29.33 4.41 7.92
C GLY A 489 -27.87 4.19 8.29
N ALA A 490 -27.55 3.93 9.56
CA ALA A 490 -26.18 3.66 10.00
C ALA A 490 -25.62 2.34 9.41
N ASP A 491 -26.37 1.23 9.44
CA ASP A 491 -25.97 -0.05 8.84
C ASP A 491 -25.88 0.04 7.29
N ALA A 492 -26.73 0.86 6.66
CA ALA A 492 -26.61 1.20 5.23
C ALA A 492 -25.29 1.94 4.91
N VAL A 493 -24.84 2.85 5.78
CA VAL A 493 -23.53 3.51 5.64
C VAL A 493 -22.38 2.51 5.83
N VAL A 494 -22.46 1.57 6.79
CA VAL A 494 -21.44 0.50 6.92
C VAL A 494 -21.32 -0.28 5.61
N ALA A 495 -22.44 -0.74 5.05
CA ALA A 495 -22.44 -1.49 3.78
C ALA A 495 -21.88 -0.65 2.61
N ALA A 496 -22.21 0.64 2.54
CA ALA A 496 -21.68 1.57 1.55
C ALA A 496 -20.15 1.72 1.65
N LEU A 497 -19.63 1.99 2.85
CA LEU A 497 -18.20 2.17 3.10
C LEU A 497 -17.38 0.94 2.71
N LEU A 498 -17.86 -0.25 3.11
CA LEU A 498 -17.17 -1.51 2.84
C LEU A 498 -17.20 -1.87 1.35
N LEU A 499 -18.34 -1.71 0.66
CA LEU A 499 -18.42 -1.95 -0.77
C LEU A 499 -17.52 -0.99 -1.57
N ARG A 500 -17.51 0.30 -1.23
CA ARG A 500 -16.63 1.30 -1.87
C ARG A 500 -15.15 1.00 -1.62
N ALA A 501 -14.77 0.62 -0.41
CA ALA A 501 -13.40 0.22 -0.07
C ALA A 501 -12.94 -1.03 -0.86
N LEU A 502 -13.80 -2.04 -0.97
CA LEU A 502 -13.51 -3.27 -1.74
C LEU A 502 -13.45 -3.01 -3.26
N GLY A 503 -14.32 -2.15 -3.79
CA GLY A 503 -14.39 -1.86 -5.22
C GLY A 503 -13.37 -0.85 -5.74
N GLY A 504 -12.81 0.00 -4.86
CA GLY A 504 -11.77 0.98 -5.22
C GLY A 504 -10.33 0.50 -5.02
N ALA A 505 -10.12 -0.62 -4.32
CA ALA A 505 -8.80 -1.17 -4.02
C ALA A 505 -8.53 -2.48 -4.80
N VAL A 506 -7.26 -2.80 -5.04
CA VAL A 506 -6.86 -4.06 -5.71
C VAL A 506 -7.43 -5.28 -4.95
N PRO A 507 -8.06 -6.27 -5.61
CA PRO A 507 -8.64 -7.42 -4.93
C PRO A 507 -7.63 -8.13 -4.00
N GLY A 508 -8.01 -8.32 -2.73
CA GLY A 508 -7.17 -8.92 -1.70
C GLY A 508 -6.30 -7.96 -0.89
N SER A 509 -6.19 -6.70 -1.31
CA SER A 509 -5.47 -5.66 -0.56
C SER A 509 -6.25 -5.11 0.65
N VAL A 510 -7.55 -5.39 0.74
CA VAL A 510 -8.42 -5.04 1.88
C VAL A 510 -8.87 -6.32 2.58
N ARG A 511 -8.71 -6.39 3.91
CA ARG A 511 -9.22 -7.46 4.77
C ARG A 511 -10.17 -6.89 5.82
N LEU A 512 -11.23 -7.63 6.11
CA LEU A 512 -12.30 -7.24 7.02
C LEU A 512 -12.30 -8.12 8.27
N ALA A 513 -12.54 -7.53 9.43
CA ALA A 513 -12.81 -8.25 10.68
C ALA A 513 -14.14 -7.75 11.26
N GLY A 514 -15.17 -8.60 11.27
CA GLY A 514 -16.52 -8.24 11.69
C GLY A 514 -16.84 -8.70 13.09
N TYR A 515 -17.04 -7.77 14.02
CA TYR A 515 -17.56 -8.01 15.37
C TYR A 515 -18.98 -7.45 15.46
N ASP A 516 -19.96 -8.34 15.62
CA ASP A 516 -21.39 -8.03 15.70
C ASP A 516 -21.99 -9.02 16.72
N PRO A 517 -21.86 -8.74 18.04
CA PRO A 517 -22.28 -9.66 19.09
C PRO A 517 -23.79 -9.75 19.21
N GLU A 518 -24.52 -8.72 18.77
CA GLU A 518 -25.98 -8.64 18.84
C GLU A 518 -26.67 -9.50 17.77
N HIS A 519 -26.15 -9.51 16.53
CA HIS A 519 -26.76 -10.19 15.37
C HIS A 519 -25.88 -11.31 14.80
N LEU A 520 -24.82 -11.70 15.51
CA LEU A 520 -23.89 -12.79 15.17
C LEU A 520 -23.29 -12.67 13.75
N GLY A 521 -22.97 -11.46 13.33
CA GLY A 521 -22.48 -11.15 11.98
C GLY A 521 -23.55 -10.80 10.96
N GLY A 522 -24.83 -10.74 11.35
CA GLY A 522 -25.96 -10.41 10.48
C GLY A 522 -25.80 -9.08 9.73
N GLY A 523 -25.21 -8.06 10.37
CA GLY A 523 -24.91 -6.78 9.71
C GLY A 523 -23.91 -6.86 8.55
N LEU A 524 -23.20 -7.99 8.41
CA LEU A 524 -22.17 -8.24 7.40
C LEU A 524 -22.49 -9.44 6.49
N ALA A 525 -23.71 -9.99 6.55
CA ALA A 525 -24.08 -11.22 5.82
C ALA A 525 -23.84 -11.15 4.30
N GLY A 526 -24.05 -9.99 3.66
CA GLY A 526 -23.77 -9.79 2.22
C GLY A 526 -22.28 -9.90 1.84
N PHE A 527 -21.37 -9.73 2.82
CA PHE A 527 -19.92 -9.84 2.63
C PHE A 527 -19.38 -11.26 2.89
N ALA A 528 -20.22 -12.19 3.34
CA ALA A 528 -19.84 -13.58 3.65
C ALA A 528 -19.03 -14.33 2.55
N PRO A 529 -19.22 -14.09 1.23
CA PRO A 529 -18.39 -14.71 0.19
C PRO A 529 -16.87 -14.44 0.30
N LEU A 530 -16.46 -13.41 1.07
CA LEU A 530 -15.05 -13.10 1.33
C LEU A 530 -14.39 -14.04 2.36
N ALA A 531 -15.16 -14.72 3.20
CA ALA A 531 -14.61 -15.53 4.29
C ALA A 531 -13.81 -16.77 3.81
N PRO A 532 -14.27 -17.56 2.80
CA PRO A 532 -13.49 -18.68 2.25
C PRO A 532 -12.17 -18.27 1.59
N ALA A 533 -12.02 -16.99 1.19
CA ALA A 533 -10.78 -16.43 0.64
C ALA A 533 -9.85 -15.83 1.72
N GLY A 534 -10.20 -15.94 3.01
CA GLY A 534 -9.42 -15.35 4.10
C GLY A 534 -9.47 -13.81 4.16
N LEU A 535 -10.46 -13.20 3.50
CA LEU A 535 -10.61 -11.75 3.40
C LEU A 535 -11.64 -11.17 4.39
N LEU A 536 -12.48 -12.01 5.00
CA LEU A 536 -13.40 -11.64 6.07
C LEU A 536 -13.30 -12.64 7.22
N THR A 537 -13.02 -12.15 8.42
CA THR A 537 -13.07 -12.91 9.67
C THR A 537 -14.27 -12.46 10.50
N PHE A 538 -15.16 -13.38 10.85
CA PHE A 538 -16.24 -13.11 11.82
C PHE A 538 -15.73 -13.36 13.24
N VAL A 539 -15.98 -12.41 14.15
CA VAL A 539 -15.55 -12.45 15.55
C VAL A 539 -16.79 -12.55 16.43
N GLY A 540 -16.94 -13.67 17.13
CA GLY A 540 -18.09 -13.95 17.98
C GLY A 540 -18.11 -13.15 19.29
N PRO A 541 -19.20 -13.26 20.07
CA PRO A 541 -19.30 -12.70 21.42
C PRO A 541 -18.09 -13.09 22.29
N GLY A 542 -17.54 -12.13 23.04
CA GLY A 542 -16.31 -12.29 23.82
C GLY A 542 -14.99 -12.21 23.03
N GLY A 543 -15.01 -12.26 21.69
CA GLY A 543 -13.79 -12.22 20.87
C GLY A 543 -13.13 -10.83 20.70
N LEU A 544 -13.75 -9.76 21.21
CA LEU A 544 -13.32 -8.37 21.00
C LEU A 544 -11.90 -8.09 21.54
N THR A 545 -11.59 -8.55 22.76
CA THR A 545 -10.25 -8.44 23.35
C THR A 545 -9.18 -9.01 22.41
N GLY A 546 -9.37 -10.24 21.93
CA GLY A 546 -8.42 -10.90 21.02
C GLY A 546 -8.24 -10.15 19.69
N LEU A 547 -9.34 -9.67 19.10
CA LEU A 547 -9.30 -8.85 17.89
C LEU A 547 -8.49 -7.55 18.10
N LEU A 548 -8.70 -6.85 19.22
CA LEU A 548 -7.99 -5.60 19.51
C LEU A 548 -6.51 -5.84 19.82
N ASP A 549 -6.18 -6.92 20.54
CA ASP A 549 -4.80 -7.33 20.78
C ASP A 549 -4.09 -7.67 19.47
N ASP A 550 -4.69 -8.49 18.59
CA ASP A 550 -4.14 -8.84 17.26
C ASP A 550 -3.83 -7.62 16.38
N LEU A 551 -4.71 -6.61 16.41
CA LEU A 551 -4.54 -5.37 15.65
C LEU A 551 -3.40 -4.51 16.23
N VAL A 552 -3.30 -4.37 17.56
CA VAL A 552 -2.19 -3.64 18.20
C VAL A 552 -0.86 -4.36 17.97
N ASP A 553 -0.85 -5.69 18.01
CA ASP A 553 0.34 -6.50 17.76
C ASP A 553 0.78 -6.43 16.28
N GLN A 554 -0.15 -6.32 15.33
CA GLN A 554 0.16 -6.02 13.93
C GLN A 554 0.73 -4.61 13.76
N ILE A 555 0.11 -3.58 14.37
CA ILE A 555 0.59 -2.19 14.32
C ILE A 555 2.04 -2.12 14.85
N ARG A 556 2.35 -2.82 15.94
CA ARG A 556 3.72 -2.94 16.46
C ARG A 556 4.66 -3.56 15.41
N ARG A 557 4.32 -4.73 14.86
CA ARG A 557 5.15 -5.42 13.85
C ARG A 557 5.39 -4.56 12.59
N ILE A 558 4.39 -3.84 12.11
CA ILE A 558 4.50 -2.96 10.94
C ILE A 558 5.44 -1.80 11.24
N ASN A 559 5.26 -1.13 12.37
CA ASN A 559 6.10 0.00 12.77
C ASN A 559 7.57 -0.42 12.98
N GLU A 560 7.81 -1.58 13.60
CA GLU A 560 9.14 -2.12 13.86
C GLU A 560 9.85 -2.66 12.61
N LYS A 561 9.16 -3.42 11.75
CA LYS A 561 9.79 -4.24 10.68
C LYS A 561 9.52 -3.78 9.25
N VAL A 562 8.48 -2.97 9.01
CA VAL A 562 8.05 -2.56 7.67
C VAL A 562 8.26 -1.07 7.43
N LEU A 563 8.01 -0.25 8.47
CA LEU A 563 8.30 1.19 8.43
C LEU A 563 9.72 1.51 8.91
N ALA A 564 10.25 0.76 9.89
CA ALA A 564 11.63 0.77 10.39
C ALA A 564 12.23 2.14 10.78
N GLY A 565 11.40 3.18 10.88
CA GLY A 565 11.82 4.58 11.04
C GLY A 565 12.11 5.32 9.73
N GLU A 566 12.19 4.63 8.58
CA GLU A 566 12.44 5.22 7.26
C GLU A 566 11.21 5.95 6.70
N HIS A 567 10.01 5.40 6.91
CA HIS A 567 8.76 5.97 6.41
C HIS A 567 7.71 6.18 7.50
N ALA A 568 7.13 7.38 7.58
CA ALA A 568 6.15 7.74 8.61
C ALA A 568 4.75 7.08 8.47
N SER A 569 4.49 6.34 7.38
CA SER A 569 3.28 5.53 7.19
C SER A 569 3.40 4.60 5.99
N LEU A 570 2.58 3.53 5.95
CA LEU A 570 2.48 2.63 4.80
C LEU A 570 2.11 3.38 3.51
N ARG A 571 1.28 4.42 3.60
CA ARG A 571 0.95 5.29 2.46
C ARG A 571 2.18 5.99 1.88
N ARG A 572 3.10 6.49 2.73
CA ARG A 572 4.35 7.11 2.27
C ARG A 572 5.34 6.08 1.71
N LEU A 573 5.39 4.87 2.29
CA LEU A 573 6.19 3.76 1.77
C LEU A 573 5.71 3.31 0.39
N ALA A 574 4.40 3.15 0.20
CA ALA A 574 3.80 2.79 -1.09
C ALA A 574 4.07 3.85 -2.17
N LEU A 575 3.84 5.14 -1.86
CA LEU A 575 4.16 6.26 -2.76
C LEU A 575 5.65 6.35 -3.14
N ALA A 576 6.57 5.94 -2.25
CA ALA A 576 8.00 5.99 -2.51
C ALA A 576 8.56 4.77 -3.28
N THR A 577 7.85 3.63 -3.26
CA THR A 577 8.34 2.34 -3.79
C THR A 577 7.48 1.75 -4.91
N GLY A 578 6.30 2.34 -5.17
CA GLY A 578 5.29 1.79 -6.08
C GLY A 578 4.67 0.47 -5.60
N ARG A 579 4.89 0.06 -4.34
CA ARG A 579 4.46 -1.24 -3.81
C ARG A 579 3.93 -1.10 -2.38
N ARG A 580 2.76 -1.68 -2.12
CA ARG A 580 2.21 -1.79 -0.76
C ARG A 580 2.57 -3.15 -0.14
N PRO A 581 3.37 -3.23 0.94
CA PRO A 581 3.79 -4.52 1.52
C PRO A 581 2.76 -5.17 2.45
N GLU A 582 1.81 -4.41 2.98
CA GLU A 582 0.83 -4.87 3.98
C GLU A 582 -0.60 -4.45 3.56
N PRO A 583 -1.59 -5.35 3.57
CA PRO A 583 -2.97 -5.03 3.21
C PRO A 583 -3.63 -4.11 4.24
N TRP A 584 -4.56 -3.27 3.80
CA TRP A 584 -5.46 -2.56 4.70
C TRP A 584 -6.28 -3.55 5.52
N ARG A 585 -6.39 -3.34 6.83
CA ARG A 585 -7.34 -4.06 7.69
C ARG A 585 -8.42 -3.11 8.19
N VAL A 586 -9.67 -3.47 7.98
CA VAL A 586 -10.83 -2.71 8.46
C VAL A 586 -11.57 -3.57 9.47
N ALA A 587 -11.48 -3.23 10.76
CA ALA A 587 -12.31 -3.84 11.78
C ALA A 587 -13.66 -3.09 11.85
N VAL A 588 -14.74 -3.86 11.79
CA VAL A 588 -16.12 -3.37 11.77
C VAL A 588 -16.77 -3.81 13.08
N LEU A 589 -17.08 -2.85 13.95
CA LEU A 589 -17.55 -3.10 15.31
C LEU A 589 -18.99 -2.60 15.44
N LEU A 590 -19.96 -3.52 15.49
CA LEU A 590 -21.39 -3.25 15.41
C LEU A 590 -22.10 -3.59 16.73
N GLY A 591 -22.06 -2.66 17.68
CA GLY A 591 -22.56 -2.87 19.04
C GLY A 591 -21.57 -3.61 19.95
N GLY A 592 -21.89 -3.65 21.24
CA GLY A 592 -21.07 -4.25 22.29
C GLY A 592 -21.42 -3.71 23.68
N ASP A 593 -21.08 -4.47 24.71
CA ASP A 593 -21.27 -4.10 26.13
C ASP A 593 -20.26 -3.02 26.59
N GLU A 594 -20.29 -2.65 27.89
CA GLU A 594 -19.29 -1.74 28.47
C GLU A 594 -17.86 -2.29 28.30
N LEU A 595 -17.07 -1.67 27.42
CA LEU A 595 -15.67 -2.05 27.19
C LEU A 595 -14.89 -2.17 28.50
N SER A 596 -14.13 -3.26 28.64
CA SER A 596 -13.17 -3.41 29.73
C SER A 596 -12.08 -2.32 29.69
N ARG A 597 -11.33 -2.16 30.80
CA ARG A 597 -10.19 -1.23 30.85
C ARG A 597 -9.12 -1.58 29.81
N HIS A 598 -8.92 -2.86 29.52
CA HIS A 598 -7.95 -3.34 28.54
C HIS A 598 -8.40 -3.03 27.11
N GLU A 599 -9.63 -3.42 26.74
CA GLU A 599 -10.17 -3.18 25.39
C GLU A 599 -10.23 -1.69 25.06
N ARG A 600 -10.64 -0.84 26.00
CA ARG A 600 -10.62 0.62 25.82
C ARG A 600 -9.19 1.14 25.57
N ALA A 601 -8.20 0.68 26.32
CA ALA A 601 -6.80 1.08 26.14
C ALA A 601 -6.18 0.55 24.83
N GLN A 602 -6.59 -0.62 24.33
CA GLN A 602 -6.19 -1.11 23.01
C GLN A 602 -6.90 -0.36 21.89
N LEU A 603 -8.19 -0.08 22.02
CA LEU A 603 -8.97 0.71 21.05
C LEU A 603 -8.42 2.13 20.90
N GLU A 604 -8.04 2.79 22.00
CA GLU A 604 -7.34 4.09 22.00
C GLU A 604 -5.99 4.04 21.27
N ARG A 605 -5.24 2.94 21.38
CA ARG A 605 -3.99 2.74 20.62
C ARG A 605 -4.29 2.57 19.13
N VAL A 606 -5.25 1.70 18.76
CA VAL A 606 -5.63 1.47 17.36
C VAL A 606 -6.12 2.76 16.70
N VAL A 607 -6.89 3.61 17.39
CA VAL A 607 -7.30 4.91 16.85
C VAL A 607 -6.10 5.82 16.61
N ARG A 608 -5.18 5.93 17.58
CA ARG A 608 -4.05 6.88 17.49
C ARG A 608 -2.96 6.47 16.49
N THR A 609 -2.73 5.18 16.26
CA THR A 609 -1.60 4.69 15.43
C THR A 609 -2.00 3.77 14.28
N GLY A 610 -3.25 3.31 14.22
CA GLY A 610 -3.75 2.42 13.17
C GLY A 610 -3.63 2.99 11.75
N PRO A 611 -4.04 4.24 11.46
CA PRO A 611 -4.09 4.74 10.08
C PRO A 611 -2.73 4.82 9.40
N ALA A 612 -1.66 5.11 10.16
CA ALA A 612 -0.30 5.11 9.64
C ALA A 612 0.18 3.68 9.25
N CYS A 613 -0.36 2.66 9.90
CA CYS A 613 -0.07 1.25 9.70
C CYS A 613 -1.16 0.52 8.89
N GLY A 614 -2.07 1.24 8.21
CA GLY A 614 -3.12 0.65 7.37
C GLY A 614 -4.24 -0.06 8.13
N VAL A 615 -4.39 0.19 9.43
CA VAL A 615 -5.45 -0.37 10.27
C VAL A 615 -6.55 0.67 10.52
N HIS A 616 -7.79 0.29 10.22
CA HIS A 616 -8.96 1.15 10.20
C HIS A 616 -10.10 0.56 11.03
N LEU A 617 -11.00 1.43 11.47
CA LEU A 617 -12.16 1.08 12.28
C LEU A 617 -13.40 1.69 11.65
N VAL A 618 -14.48 0.91 11.55
CA VAL A 618 -15.84 1.37 11.23
C VAL A 618 -16.73 0.92 12.38
N VAL A 619 -17.18 1.86 13.21
CA VAL A 619 -17.71 1.55 14.55
C VAL A 619 -19.10 2.13 14.73
N ARG A 620 -20.06 1.33 15.21
CA ARG A 620 -21.39 1.76 15.64
C ARG A 620 -21.64 1.30 17.09
N GLY A 621 -22.16 2.19 17.92
CA GLY A 621 -22.56 1.87 19.31
C GLY A 621 -21.44 1.82 20.35
N ILE A 622 -20.19 1.55 19.95
CA ILE A 622 -19.02 1.63 20.83
C ILE A 622 -18.38 3.02 20.71
N ALA A 623 -18.25 3.73 21.84
CA ALA A 623 -17.70 5.09 21.85
C ALA A 623 -16.19 5.13 21.53
N LEU A 624 -15.81 5.86 20.49
CA LEU A 624 -14.41 6.20 20.17
C LEU A 624 -13.94 7.50 20.84
N PRO A 625 -12.63 7.61 21.18
CA PRO A 625 -12.03 8.83 21.71
C PRO A 625 -12.02 9.98 20.70
N ASP A 626 -11.84 11.21 21.20
CA ASP A 626 -11.80 12.43 20.40
C ASP A 626 -10.44 12.68 19.76
N ASP A 627 -10.15 11.91 18.71
CA ASP A 627 -8.94 12.02 17.89
C ASP A 627 -9.25 12.61 16.49
N PRO A 628 -8.37 13.48 15.90
CA PRO A 628 -8.57 14.04 14.57
C PRO A 628 -8.71 13.02 13.42
N SER A 629 -8.26 11.78 13.61
CA SER A 629 -8.44 10.68 12.64
C SER A 629 -9.86 10.10 12.62
N VAL A 630 -10.71 10.41 13.61
CA VAL A 630 -12.08 9.88 13.73
C VAL A 630 -13.09 10.84 13.10
N MET A 631 -13.62 10.45 11.94
CA MET A 631 -14.79 11.09 11.36
C MET A 631 -16.06 10.55 12.00
N ARG A 632 -16.90 11.44 12.54
CA ARG A 632 -18.20 11.10 13.13
C ARG A 632 -19.31 11.34 12.10
N VAL A 633 -20.17 10.33 11.96
CA VAL A 633 -21.37 10.36 11.11
C VAL A 633 -22.56 10.16 12.04
N ALA A 634 -23.25 11.24 12.38
CA ALA A 634 -24.49 11.19 13.14
C ALA A 634 -25.65 10.91 12.17
N VAL A 635 -26.46 9.89 12.44
CA VAL A 635 -27.57 9.44 11.59
C VAL A 635 -28.85 9.39 12.42
N ASP A 636 -29.72 10.38 12.20
CA ASP A 636 -30.98 10.55 12.90
C ASP A 636 -32.15 10.57 11.89
N ALA A 637 -33.38 10.40 12.37
CA ALA A 637 -34.56 10.21 11.51
C ALA A 637 -34.82 11.38 10.53
N ASP A 638 -34.42 12.60 10.87
CA ASP A 638 -34.59 13.80 10.04
C ASP A 638 -33.40 14.07 9.09
N GLY A 639 -32.32 13.28 9.15
CA GLY A 639 -31.14 13.41 8.30
C GLY A 639 -29.81 13.09 9.00
N ALA A 640 -28.72 13.18 8.25
CA ALA A 640 -27.38 12.90 8.77
C ALA A 640 -26.48 14.14 8.87
N ARG A 641 -25.49 14.08 9.75
CA ARG A 641 -24.45 15.11 9.93
C ARG A 641 -23.06 14.51 9.95
N LEU A 642 -22.12 15.22 9.32
CA LEU A 642 -20.72 14.88 9.22
C LEU A 642 -19.84 15.87 9.98
N GLY A 643 -18.90 15.37 10.78
CA GLY A 643 -17.96 16.23 11.51
C GLY A 643 -16.91 15.45 12.28
N THR A 644 -15.87 16.15 12.70
CA THR A 644 -14.87 15.67 13.65
C THR A 644 -15.28 16.01 15.08
N ALA A 645 -14.53 15.51 16.08
CA ALA A 645 -14.71 15.91 17.47
C ALA A 645 -14.55 17.44 17.73
N ARG A 646 -13.96 18.20 16.79
CA ARG A 646 -13.76 19.65 16.92
C ARG A 646 -14.95 20.49 16.47
N ASP A 647 -15.89 19.91 15.72
CA ASP A 647 -17.00 20.64 15.08
C ASP A 647 -18.25 20.74 15.98
N GLY A 648 -18.19 20.18 17.20
CA GLY A 648 -19.26 20.21 18.19
C GLY A 648 -20.55 19.57 17.67
N SER A 649 -21.70 20.19 17.98
CA SER A 649 -23.02 19.81 17.44
C SER A 649 -23.30 20.39 16.05
N GLY A 650 -22.36 21.12 15.45
CA GLY A 650 -22.54 21.91 14.22
C GLY A 650 -22.37 21.15 12.90
N GLY A 651 -22.18 19.83 12.95
CA GLY A 651 -21.76 18.99 11.81
C GLY A 651 -22.56 19.22 10.51
N LEU A 652 -21.83 19.17 9.39
CA LEU A 652 -22.28 19.44 8.02
C LEU A 652 -23.50 18.57 7.67
N PRO A 653 -24.67 19.17 7.35
CA PRO A 653 -25.87 18.41 7.01
C PRO A 653 -25.71 17.73 5.65
N VAL A 654 -25.93 16.41 5.62
CA VAL A 654 -25.73 15.57 4.45
C VAL A 654 -26.92 14.63 4.27
N ARG A 655 -27.36 14.48 3.02
CA ARG A 655 -28.30 13.43 2.63
C ARG A 655 -27.48 12.21 2.26
N LEU A 656 -27.61 11.13 3.02
CA LEU A 656 -26.93 9.86 2.76
C LEU A 656 -27.34 9.29 1.39
N ASP A 657 -26.42 8.52 0.79
CA ASP A 657 -26.75 7.61 -0.30
C ASP A 657 -27.72 6.51 0.23
N PRO A 658 -28.62 5.96 -0.59
CA PRO A 658 -29.41 4.80 -0.18
C PRO A 658 -28.51 3.57 0.03
N ALA A 659 -29.00 2.55 0.72
CA ALA A 659 -28.26 1.31 0.93
C ALA A 659 -27.85 0.66 -0.41
N PRO A 660 -26.61 0.16 -0.56
CA PRO A 660 -26.20 -0.52 -1.78
C PRO A 660 -27.05 -1.80 -2.02
N PRO A 661 -27.44 -2.11 -3.26
CA PRO A 661 -28.21 -3.33 -3.55
C PRO A 661 -27.49 -4.60 -3.08
N GLN A 662 -28.15 -5.44 -2.31
CA GLN A 662 -27.54 -6.66 -1.73
C GLN A 662 -26.97 -7.61 -2.79
N VAL A 663 -27.55 -7.65 -3.99
CA VAL A 663 -27.01 -8.39 -5.15
C VAL A 663 -25.64 -7.84 -5.57
N LEU A 664 -25.48 -6.51 -5.64
CA LEU A 664 -24.22 -5.84 -6.00
C LEU A 664 -23.13 -6.09 -4.95
N VAL A 665 -23.49 -6.01 -3.66
CA VAL A 665 -22.58 -6.35 -2.54
C VAL A 665 -22.10 -7.79 -2.66
N THR A 666 -23.04 -8.74 -2.75
CA THR A 666 -22.73 -10.18 -2.75
C THR A 666 -21.91 -10.58 -3.98
N GLU A 667 -22.26 -10.07 -5.16
CA GLU A 667 -21.58 -10.40 -6.42
C GLU A 667 -20.17 -9.80 -6.48
N THR A 668 -19.99 -8.54 -6.05
CA THR A 668 -18.65 -7.95 -5.91
C THR A 668 -17.78 -8.78 -4.95
N CYS A 669 -18.35 -9.24 -3.83
CA CYS A 669 -17.64 -10.09 -2.87
C CYS A 669 -17.23 -11.45 -3.48
N ARG A 670 -18.07 -12.07 -4.30
CA ARG A 670 -17.71 -13.30 -5.06
C ARG A 670 -16.57 -13.03 -6.04
N GLN A 671 -16.63 -11.93 -6.79
CA GLN A 671 -15.61 -11.60 -7.80
C GLN A 671 -14.24 -11.30 -7.15
N VAL A 672 -14.22 -10.55 -6.04
CA VAL A 672 -13.00 -10.31 -5.25
C VAL A 672 -12.46 -11.62 -4.66
N ALA A 673 -13.32 -12.47 -4.08
CA ALA A 673 -12.91 -13.77 -3.53
C ALA A 673 -12.35 -14.70 -4.62
N ALA A 674 -12.99 -14.77 -5.79
CA ALA A 674 -12.54 -15.57 -6.93
C ALA A 674 -11.21 -15.04 -7.51
N HIS A 675 -11.04 -13.72 -7.62
CA HIS A 675 -9.78 -13.12 -8.05
C HIS A 675 -8.64 -13.45 -7.08
N VAL A 676 -8.88 -13.42 -5.77
CA VAL A 676 -7.85 -13.77 -4.76
C VAL A 676 -7.58 -15.27 -4.71
N ALA A 677 -8.59 -16.11 -4.92
CA ALA A 677 -8.41 -17.56 -5.03
C ALA A 677 -7.58 -17.98 -6.27
N ALA A 678 -7.64 -17.20 -7.36
CA ALA A 678 -6.69 -17.31 -8.47
C ALA A 678 -5.33 -16.68 -8.11
N GLY A 679 -5.35 -15.47 -7.55
CA GLY A 679 -4.19 -14.63 -7.27
C GLY A 679 -3.53 -14.06 -8.54
N PRO A 680 -2.32 -13.46 -8.42
CA PRO A 680 -1.60 -12.94 -9.58
C PRO A 680 -1.31 -14.04 -10.63
N PRO A 681 -1.26 -13.72 -11.93
CA PRO A 681 -0.85 -14.69 -12.93
C PRO A 681 0.52 -15.27 -12.53
N PRO A 682 0.73 -16.60 -12.63
CA PRO A 682 2.00 -17.19 -12.27
C PRO A 682 3.10 -16.57 -13.13
N ALA A 683 4.24 -16.25 -12.51
CA ALA A 683 5.43 -15.83 -13.25
C ALA A 683 5.75 -16.86 -14.35
N PRO A 684 6.32 -16.44 -15.50
CA PRO A 684 6.84 -17.40 -16.46
C PRO A 684 8.02 -18.13 -15.83
N PHE A 685 8.23 -19.41 -16.18
CA PHE A 685 9.37 -20.18 -15.67
C PHE A 685 10.72 -19.51 -15.97
N THR A 686 10.81 -18.74 -17.06
CA THR A 686 11.99 -17.91 -17.40
C THR A 686 12.36 -16.88 -16.33
N ALA A 687 11.43 -16.43 -15.49
CA ALA A 687 11.71 -15.47 -14.42
C ALA A 687 12.49 -16.07 -13.22
N LEU A 688 12.62 -17.40 -13.14
CA LEU A 688 13.47 -18.07 -12.15
C LEU A 688 14.94 -18.19 -12.59
N LEU A 689 15.17 -18.09 -13.89
CA LEU A 689 16.48 -18.30 -14.50
C LEU A 689 17.36 -17.07 -14.29
N PRO A 690 18.69 -17.24 -14.08
CA PRO A 690 19.62 -16.11 -14.14
C PRO A 690 19.68 -15.54 -15.58
N PRO A 691 20.10 -14.27 -15.73
CA PRO A 691 20.47 -13.70 -17.03
C PRO A 691 21.44 -14.58 -17.83
N ASP A 692 21.36 -14.46 -19.15
CA ASP A 692 22.12 -15.28 -20.11
C ASP A 692 23.63 -15.32 -19.86
N ASP A 693 24.23 -14.20 -19.44
CA ASP A 693 25.65 -14.11 -19.16
C ASP A 693 26.00 -14.60 -17.74
N GLU A 694 25.04 -14.61 -16.81
CA GLU A 694 25.18 -15.10 -15.43
C GLU A 694 24.93 -16.62 -15.28
N MET A 695 24.49 -17.30 -16.35
CA MET A 695 24.34 -18.75 -16.36
C MET A 695 25.67 -19.46 -16.05
N TRP A 696 25.59 -20.53 -15.24
CA TRP A 696 26.73 -21.34 -14.77
C TRP A 696 27.80 -20.59 -13.94
N ARG A 697 27.48 -19.43 -13.37
CA ARG A 697 28.39 -18.70 -12.45
C ARG A 697 28.27 -19.09 -10.96
N GLU A 698 27.34 -19.96 -10.56
CA GLU A 698 27.20 -20.36 -9.14
C GLU A 698 28.07 -21.59 -8.80
N GLU A 699 28.82 -21.50 -7.71
CA GLU A 699 29.61 -22.61 -7.14
C GLU A 699 28.76 -23.44 -6.17
N SER A 700 28.71 -24.75 -6.36
CA SER A 700 27.98 -25.67 -5.48
C SER A 700 28.76 -26.12 -4.24
N ALA A 701 29.89 -25.48 -3.91
CA ALA A 701 30.77 -25.91 -2.80
C ALA A 701 30.00 -25.99 -1.46
N ALA A 702 29.22 -24.97 -1.12
CA ALA A 702 28.40 -24.93 0.10
C ALA A 702 27.08 -25.73 -0.01
N GLY A 703 26.49 -25.80 -1.20
CA GLY A 703 25.18 -26.40 -1.46
C GLY A 703 24.67 -26.04 -2.85
N LEU A 704 23.42 -26.37 -3.13
CA LEU A 704 22.72 -26.07 -4.38
C LEU A 704 21.48 -25.25 -4.06
N THR A 705 21.45 -23.98 -4.44
CA THR A 705 20.34 -23.07 -4.15
C THR A 705 19.70 -22.57 -5.45
N ALA A 706 18.37 -22.62 -5.54
CA ALA A 706 17.65 -22.05 -6.69
C ALA A 706 16.24 -21.54 -6.30
N PRO A 707 15.75 -20.47 -6.94
CA PRO A 707 14.36 -20.07 -6.82
C PRO A 707 13.44 -21.09 -7.50
N ILE A 708 12.23 -21.25 -6.98
CA ILE A 708 11.20 -22.17 -7.51
C ILE A 708 9.85 -21.52 -7.81
N GLY A 709 9.69 -20.25 -7.49
CA GLY A 709 8.41 -19.55 -7.54
C GLY A 709 8.37 -18.39 -6.55
N ASP A 710 7.24 -17.69 -6.50
CA ASP A 710 7.08 -16.47 -5.70
C ASP A 710 6.25 -16.71 -4.43
N GLY A 711 6.69 -16.13 -3.31
CA GLY A 711 5.90 -16.08 -2.09
C GLY A 711 4.70 -15.12 -2.20
N PRO A 712 3.79 -15.09 -1.20
CA PRO A 712 2.57 -14.28 -1.25
C PRO A 712 2.79 -12.77 -1.42
N LEU A 713 4.02 -12.29 -1.20
CA LEU A 713 4.45 -10.89 -1.34
C LEU A 713 5.31 -10.62 -2.58
N GLY A 714 5.39 -11.56 -3.54
CA GLY A 714 6.20 -11.40 -4.75
C GLY A 714 7.72 -11.37 -4.50
N ARG A 715 8.17 -12.18 -3.53
CA ARG A 715 9.60 -12.46 -3.28
C ARG A 715 9.91 -13.88 -3.74
N PRO A 716 11.05 -14.16 -4.40
CA PRO A 716 11.39 -15.51 -4.83
C PRO A 716 11.63 -16.42 -3.61
N VAL A 717 10.96 -17.57 -3.59
CA VAL A 717 11.18 -18.64 -2.60
C VAL A 717 12.31 -19.54 -3.10
N LEU A 718 13.32 -19.75 -2.27
CA LEU A 718 14.52 -20.51 -2.60
C LEU A 718 14.46 -21.92 -2.01
N LEU A 719 14.80 -22.93 -2.82
CA LEU A 719 15.12 -24.27 -2.33
C LEU A 719 16.63 -24.47 -2.27
N THR A 720 17.11 -25.01 -1.16
CA THR A 720 18.53 -25.35 -0.93
C THR A 720 18.68 -26.86 -0.71
N LEU A 721 19.73 -27.46 -1.28
CA LEU A 721 20.23 -28.80 -0.93
C LEU A 721 21.71 -28.67 -0.53
N GLY A 722 22.05 -28.92 0.73
CA GLY A 722 23.40 -28.68 1.26
C GLY A 722 23.73 -29.56 2.47
N ASP A 723 24.49 -29.02 3.42
CA ASP A 723 24.65 -29.67 4.74
C ASP A 723 23.32 -29.67 5.53
N TYR A 724 22.55 -28.58 5.42
CA TYR A 724 21.19 -28.44 5.91
C TYR A 724 20.38 -27.50 5.01
N PRO A 725 19.16 -27.86 4.57
CA PRO A 725 18.61 -29.22 4.60
C PRO A 725 19.34 -30.13 3.58
N PRO A 726 19.54 -31.42 3.86
CA PRO A 726 20.35 -32.29 3.00
C PRO A 726 19.55 -32.99 1.89
N HIS A 727 18.30 -33.36 2.16
CA HIS A 727 17.46 -34.20 1.31
C HIS A 727 16.02 -33.71 1.34
N ALA A 728 15.31 -33.87 0.22
CA ALA A 728 13.94 -33.39 0.03
C ALA A 728 12.92 -34.52 -0.08
N LEU A 729 11.77 -34.34 0.58
CA LEU A 729 10.62 -35.23 0.48
C LEU A 729 9.41 -34.45 -0.04
N ILE A 730 8.96 -34.79 -1.25
CA ILE A 730 7.88 -34.10 -1.97
C ILE A 730 6.63 -34.98 -1.99
N GLY A 731 5.48 -34.44 -1.60
CA GLY A 731 4.21 -35.18 -1.71
C GLY A 731 3.06 -34.33 -2.19
N GLY A 732 2.18 -34.97 -2.96
CA GLY A 732 1.00 -34.34 -3.54
C GLY A 732 0.20 -35.31 -4.41
N PRO A 733 -1.14 -35.38 -4.25
CA PRO A 733 -2.00 -36.16 -5.15
C PRO A 733 -1.80 -35.86 -6.64
N SER A 734 -2.26 -36.75 -7.51
CA SER A 734 -2.20 -36.57 -8.97
C SER A 734 -2.80 -35.22 -9.41
N GLY A 735 -2.16 -34.57 -10.39
CA GLY A 735 -2.61 -33.29 -10.96
C GLY A 735 -2.41 -32.04 -10.08
N THR A 736 -1.73 -32.15 -8.93
CA THR A 736 -1.53 -31.02 -8.00
C THR A 736 -0.37 -30.07 -8.38
N GLY A 737 0.54 -30.51 -9.25
CA GLY A 737 1.69 -29.72 -9.71
C GLY A 737 3.07 -30.31 -9.38
N LYS A 738 3.14 -31.48 -8.73
CA LYS A 738 4.40 -32.11 -8.28
C LYS A 738 5.49 -32.20 -9.37
N THR A 739 5.19 -32.76 -10.54
CA THR A 739 6.16 -32.88 -11.65
C THR A 739 6.58 -31.51 -12.21
N ASN A 740 5.67 -30.52 -12.21
CA ASN A 740 5.96 -29.15 -12.62
C ASN A 740 6.91 -28.44 -11.63
N LEU A 741 6.77 -28.70 -10.32
CA LEU A 741 7.74 -28.25 -9.30
C LEU A 741 9.11 -28.89 -9.52
N ILE A 742 9.17 -30.20 -9.76
CA ILE A 742 10.43 -30.92 -10.04
C ILE A 742 11.12 -30.33 -11.28
N TYR A 743 10.38 -30.05 -12.35
CA TYR A 743 10.90 -29.34 -13.51
C TYR A 743 11.41 -27.93 -13.14
N ALA A 744 10.58 -27.08 -12.52
CA ALA A 744 10.97 -25.72 -12.12
C ALA A 744 12.28 -25.70 -11.31
N TRP A 745 12.47 -26.68 -10.42
CA TRP A 745 13.67 -26.82 -9.62
C TRP A 745 14.88 -27.32 -10.43
N ILE A 746 14.74 -28.41 -11.21
CA ILE A 746 15.81 -28.94 -12.08
C ILE A 746 16.32 -27.86 -13.04
N GLY A 747 15.42 -27.12 -13.68
CA GLY A 747 15.79 -26.10 -14.67
C GLY A 747 16.46 -24.87 -14.04
N SER A 748 15.95 -24.41 -12.90
CA SER A 748 16.55 -23.28 -12.18
C SER A 748 17.92 -23.62 -11.59
N LEU A 749 18.14 -24.87 -11.16
CA LEU A 749 19.46 -25.38 -10.79
C LEU A 749 20.39 -25.52 -12.01
N ALA A 750 19.92 -26.16 -13.10
CA ALA A 750 20.73 -26.44 -14.28
C ALA A 750 21.14 -25.17 -15.06
N ALA A 751 20.46 -24.05 -14.87
CA ALA A 751 20.89 -22.74 -15.39
C ALA A 751 21.95 -22.05 -14.50
N ARG A 752 22.01 -22.37 -13.20
CA ARG A 752 22.88 -21.70 -12.21
C ARG A 752 24.21 -22.41 -12.01
N TYR A 753 24.19 -23.73 -11.94
CA TYR A 753 25.36 -24.59 -11.73
C TYR A 753 25.75 -25.28 -13.03
N SER A 754 27.05 -25.42 -13.31
CA SER A 754 27.57 -26.14 -14.48
C SER A 754 27.36 -27.66 -14.37
N PRO A 755 27.47 -28.45 -15.47
CA PRO A 755 27.43 -29.91 -15.41
C PRO A 755 28.68 -30.57 -14.80
N ASP A 756 29.67 -29.79 -14.34
CA ASP A 756 30.79 -30.25 -13.51
C ASP A 756 30.62 -29.85 -12.04
N GLU A 757 29.72 -28.90 -11.76
CA GLU A 757 29.24 -28.57 -10.42
C GLU A 757 28.10 -29.49 -9.98
N LEU A 758 27.19 -29.86 -10.89
CA LEU A 758 25.92 -30.53 -10.62
C LEU A 758 25.62 -31.66 -11.61
N GLU A 759 25.24 -32.83 -11.08
CA GLU A 759 24.75 -33.98 -11.84
C GLU A 759 23.38 -34.47 -11.35
N PHE A 760 22.52 -34.86 -12.29
CA PHE A 760 21.20 -35.39 -12.03
C PHE A 760 21.07 -36.87 -12.40
N TYR A 761 20.41 -37.61 -11.52
CA TYR A 761 20.00 -39.00 -11.72
C TYR A 761 18.49 -39.08 -11.46
N LEU A 762 17.68 -39.31 -12.49
CA LEU A 762 16.22 -39.28 -12.41
C LEU A 762 15.64 -40.67 -12.59
N LEU A 763 14.66 -41.04 -11.76
CA LEU A 763 13.80 -42.22 -11.94
C LEU A 763 12.33 -41.82 -11.90
N ASP A 764 11.55 -42.23 -12.90
CA ASP A 764 10.09 -42.18 -12.89
C ASP A 764 9.53 -43.62 -12.75
N PHE A 765 8.98 -43.95 -11.57
CA PHE A 765 8.29 -45.22 -11.33
C PHE A 765 6.81 -45.21 -11.78
N LYS A 766 6.44 -44.27 -12.66
CA LYS A 766 5.12 -44.20 -13.29
C LYS A 766 5.18 -44.63 -14.75
N GLU A 767 4.06 -45.14 -15.26
CA GLU A 767 3.80 -45.23 -16.69
C GLU A 767 3.75 -43.79 -17.28
N GLY A 768 4.81 -43.40 -17.99
CA GLY A 768 4.95 -42.04 -18.49
C GLY A 768 6.38 -41.60 -18.80
N VAL A 769 6.51 -40.81 -19.87
CA VAL A 769 7.80 -40.33 -20.41
C VAL A 769 8.24 -38.98 -19.80
N SER A 770 7.92 -38.71 -18.53
CA SER A 770 8.04 -37.38 -17.90
C SER A 770 9.44 -36.77 -18.06
N PHE A 771 10.45 -37.50 -17.56
CA PHE A 771 11.85 -37.10 -17.58
C PHE A 771 12.58 -37.42 -18.90
N ALA A 772 11.97 -38.20 -19.80
CA ALA A 772 12.56 -38.59 -21.09
C ALA A 772 13.01 -37.38 -21.93
N ARG A 773 12.30 -36.24 -21.77
CA ARG A 773 12.62 -34.96 -22.42
C ARG A 773 14.05 -34.45 -22.18
N PHE A 774 14.67 -34.83 -21.07
CA PHE A 774 16.01 -34.38 -20.67
C PHE A 774 17.14 -35.27 -21.23
N ALA A 775 16.80 -36.46 -21.72
CA ALA A 775 17.71 -37.37 -22.41
C ALA A 775 17.75 -37.07 -23.93
N GLN A 776 18.73 -37.63 -24.63
CA GLN A 776 18.91 -37.42 -26.07
C GLN A 776 17.78 -38.09 -26.86
N GLY A 777 17.06 -37.33 -27.68
CA GLY A 777 15.92 -37.81 -28.47
C GLY A 777 16.30 -38.30 -29.88
N LYS A 778 15.40 -39.09 -30.49
CA LYS A 778 15.49 -39.46 -31.92
C LYS A 778 15.11 -38.32 -32.88
N ARG A 779 14.50 -37.24 -32.39
CA ARG A 779 14.04 -36.07 -33.17
C ARG A 779 14.81 -34.79 -32.83
N ASP A 780 15.05 -34.56 -31.54
CA ASP A 780 15.92 -33.49 -31.04
C ASP A 780 17.20 -34.15 -30.49
N PRO A 781 18.38 -33.89 -31.07
CA PRO A 781 19.65 -34.44 -30.61
C PRO A 781 20.23 -33.71 -29.39
N SER A 782 19.57 -32.67 -28.88
CA SER A 782 19.93 -32.03 -27.61
C SER A 782 19.53 -32.90 -26.42
N TRP A 783 20.21 -32.68 -25.30
CA TRP A 783 19.91 -33.24 -23.98
C TRP A 783 20.37 -32.25 -22.91
N LEU A 784 19.88 -32.36 -21.68
CA LEU A 784 20.33 -31.48 -20.59
C LEU A 784 21.71 -31.97 -20.07
N PRO A 785 22.81 -31.19 -20.20
CA PRO A 785 24.17 -31.72 -19.99
C PRO A 785 24.49 -32.29 -18.61
N HIS A 786 23.73 -31.87 -17.60
CA HIS A 786 23.82 -32.30 -16.20
C HIS A 786 23.26 -33.72 -15.96
N MET A 787 22.46 -34.25 -16.89
CA MET A 787 21.84 -35.56 -16.73
C MET A 787 22.87 -36.67 -16.94
N ARG A 788 22.94 -37.61 -15.99
CA ARG A 788 23.77 -38.82 -16.10
C ARG A 788 22.94 -40.08 -16.30
N LEU A 789 21.79 -40.15 -15.61
CA LEU A 789 20.83 -41.25 -15.73
C LEU A 789 19.41 -40.71 -15.79
N VAL A 790 18.60 -41.25 -16.70
CA VAL A 790 17.16 -41.03 -16.76
C VAL A 790 16.51 -42.40 -16.91
N GLY A 791 15.82 -42.87 -15.87
CA GLY A 791 14.95 -44.05 -15.91
C GLY A 791 13.49 -43.65 -16.07
N ILE A 792 12.79 -44.24 -17.02
CA ILE A 792 11.34 -44.11 -17.24
C ILE A 792 10.68 -45.50 -17.27
N ASN A 793 9.37 -45.56 -17.00
CA ASN A 793 8.60 -46.80 -16.94
C ASN A 793 9.24 -47.86 -16.01
N VAL A 794 9.80 -47.41 -14.87
CA VAL A 794 10.59 -48.27 -13.95
C VAL A 794 9.69 -49.05 -12.97
N ASN A 795 8.36 -48.96 -13.11
CA ASN A 795 7.35 -49.65 -12.29
C ASN A 795 7.51 -51.19 -12.29
N THR A 796 8.00 -51.77 -13.38
CA THR A 796 8.18 -53.22 -13.58
C THR A 796 9.60 -53.72 -13.25
N ASP A 797 10.60 -52.82 -13.19
CA ASP A 797 12.03 -53.11 -12.98
C ASP A 797 12.58 -52.41 -11.73
N ARG A 798 12.05 -52.77 -10.56
CA ARG A 798 12.53 -52.27 -9.25
C ARG A 798 14.03 -52.51 -9.03
N GLU A 799 14.59 -53.52 -9.69
CA GLU A 799 16.02 -53.81 -9.76
C GLU A 799 16.86 -52.64 -10.29
N PHE A 800 16.33 -51.83 -11.21
CA PHE A 800 17.02 -50.64 -11.74
C PHE A 800 17.15 -49.54 -10.69
N GLY A 801 16.09 -49.33 -9.89
CA GLY A 801 16.14 -48.44 -8.73
C GLY A 801 17.13 -48.91 -7.67
N LEU A 802 17.15 -50.22 -7.37
CA LEU A 802 18.15 -50.81 -6.49
C LEU A 802 19.58 -50.63 -7.06
N ALA A 803 19.77 -50.77 -8.37
CA ALA A 803 21.06 -50.56 -9.00
C ALA A 803 21.54 -49.09 -8.92
N LEU A 804 20.64 -48.11 -9.03
CA LEU A 804 20.99 -46.71 -8.77
C LEU A 804 21.46 -46.51 -7.33
N LEU A 805 20.74 -47.06 -6.35
CA LEU A 805 21.14 -46.95 -4.94
C LEU A 805 22.49 -47.62 -4.66
N ARG A 806 22.74 -48.80 -5.26
CA ARG A 806 24.05 -49.48 -5.20
C ARG A 806 25.16 -48.63 -5.82
N PHE A 807 24.92 -47.99 -6.96
CA PHE A 807 25.88 -47.09 -7.61
C PHE A 807 26.17 -45.85 -6.74
N LEU A 808 25.13 -45.18 -6.23
CA LEU A 808 25.29 -44.02 -5.36
C LEU A 808 26.02 -44.38 -4.05
N ALA A 809 25.81 -45.58 -3.50
CA ALA A 809 26.52 -46.06 -2.32
C ALA A 809 28.00 -46.37 -2.59
N GLU A 810 28.36 -46.78 -3.81
CA GLU A 810 29.75 -46.95 -4.24
C GLU A 810 30.42 -45.58 -4.52
N GLU A 811 29.71 -44.65 -5.16
CA GLU A 811 30.16 -43.27 -5.34
C GLU A 811 30.39 -42.56 -3.99
N LEU A 812 29.55 -42.84 -3.00
CA LEU A 812 29.74 -42.37 -1.61
C LEU A 812 31.02 -42.94 -0.98
N ARG A 813 31.37 -44.21 -1.25
CA ARG A 813 32.67 -44.79 -0.83
C ARG A 813 33.83 -44.11 -1.55
N ARG A 814 33.76 -43.98 -2.88
CA ARG A 814 34.77 -43.31 -3.73
C ARG A 814 35.10 -41.91 -3.20
N ARG A 815 34.08 -41.12 -2.84
CA ARG A 815 34.22 -39.78 -2.26
C ARG A 815 34.80 -39.82 -0.84
N ALA A 816 34.31 -40.72 0.01
CA ALA A 816 34.81 -40.84 1.39
C ALA A 816 36.29 -41.27 1.45
N ASP A 817 36.73 -42.20 0.58
CA ASP A 817 38.13 -42.62 0.51
C ASP A 817 39.03 -41.54 -0.10
N ALA A 818 38.53 -40.74 -1.07
CA ALA A 818 39.26 -39.58 -1.58
C ALA A 818 39.38 -38.46 -0.53
N ALA A 819 38.30 -38.12 0.18
CA ALA A 819 38.31 -37.18 1.29
C ALA A 819 39.29 -37.62 2.40
N LYS A 820 39.22 -38.91 2.79
CA LYS A 820 40.15 -39.51 3.77
C LYS A 820 41.62 -39.47 3.32
N LYS A 821 41.92 -39.68 2.03
CA LYS A 821 43.28 -39.58 1.47
C LYS A 821 43.87 -38.17 1.62
N HIS A 822 43.03 -37.14 1.64
CA HIS A 822 43.42 -35.73 1.78
C HIS A 822 43.08 -35.15 3.17
N GLU A 823 42.78 -36.01 4.16
CA GLU A 823 42.46 -35.67 5.57
C GLU A 823 41.26 -34.71 5.77
N VAL A 824 40.36 -34.62 4.78
CA VAL A 824 39.14 -33.79 4.81
C VAL A 824 37.86 -34.62 5.00
N THR A 825 36.72 -33.96 5.23
CA THR A 825 35.45 -34.62 5.59
C THR A 825 34.26 -34.28 4.70
N LYS A 826 34.26 -33.10 4.06
CA LYS A 826 33.17 -32.61 3.20
C LYS A 826 33.58 -32.50 1.73
N LEU A 827 32.60 -32.56 0.82
CA LEU A 827 32.81 -32.40 -0.62
C LEU A 827 33.44 -31.05 -0.99
N GLY A 828 33.03 -29.96 -0.34
CA GLY A 828 33.62 -28.63 -0.56
C GLY A 828 35.08 -28.54 -0.10
N GLU A 829 35.44 -29.23 0.98
CA GLU A 829 36.83 -29.36 1.44
C GLU A 829 37.66 -30.20 0.44
N LEU A 830 37.11 -31.34 -0.01
CA LEU A 830 37.73 -32.22 -1.01
C LEU A 830 38.03 -31.49 -2.33
N ARG A 831 37.09 -30.71 -2.87
CA ARG A 831 37.31 -29.90 -4.08
C ARG A 831 38.43 -28.88 -3.93
N ALA A 832 38.61 -28.30 -2.74
CA ALA A 832 39.66 -27.31 -2.49
C ALA A 832 41.07 -27.91 -2.39
N VAL A 833 41.18 -29.20 -2.03
CA VAL A 833 42.46 -29.93 -1.91
C VAL A 833 42.75 -30.89 -3.07
N ASP A 834 41.75 -31.17 -3.92
CA ASP A 834 41.80 -32.04 -5.10
C ASP A 834 41.09 -31.38 -6.30
N PRO A 835 41.59 -30.21 -6.79
CA PRO A 835 40.89 -29.39 -7.78
C PRO A 835 40.84 -30.02 -9.19
N ASP A 836 41.79 -30.91 -9.52
CA ASP A 836 41.75 -31.73 -10.74
C ASP A 836 40.73 -32.89 -10.64
N GLY A 837 40.18 -33.14 -9.45
CA GLY A 837 39.24 -34.21 -9.17
C GLY A 837 37.79 -33.84 -9.52
N ARG A 838 37.11 -34.69 -10.29
CA ARG A 838 35.73 -34.44 -10.71
C ARG A 838 34.72 -34.82 -9.63
N TRP A 839 34.29 -33.82 -8.87
CA TRP A 839 33.45 -33.96 -7.66
C TRP A 839 32.10 -33.18 -7.70
N PRO A 840 31.26 -33.30 -8.75
CA PRO A 840 29.95 -32.65 -8.81
C PRO A 840 29.03 -33.08 -7.66
N ARG A 841 28.16 -32.19 -7.19
CA ARG A 841 27.04 -32.60 -6.31
C ARG A 841 26.03 -33.40 -7.13
N ILE A 842 25.56 -34.50 -6.55
CA ILE A 842 24.59 -35.39 -7.19
C ILE A 842 23.21 -35.11 -6.61
N VAL A 843 22.22 -34.87 -7.46
CA VAL A 843 20.80 -34.82 -7.09
C VAL A 843 20.09 -36.02 -7.71
N ALA A 844 19.76 -37.00 -6.86
CA ALA A 844 19.03 -38.19 -7.25
C ALA A 844 17.53 -38.00 -6.97
N VAL A 845 16.74 -37.81 -8.04
CA VAL A 845 15.29 -37.65 -7.96
C VAL A 845 14.62 -38.99 -8.24
N VAL A 846 13.80 -39.46 -7.30
CA VAL A 846 13.03 -40.70 -7.44
C VAL A 846 11.55 -40.37 -7.28
N ASP A 847 10.82 -40.31 -8.40
CA ASP A 847 9.38 -40.10 -8.38
C ASP A 847 8.62 -41.43 -8.29
N GLU A 848 7.54 -41.42 -7.52
CA GLU A 848 6.85 -42.59 -6.95
C GLU A 848 7.77 -43.59 -6.23
N PHE A 849 8.70 -43.07 -5.41
CA PHE A 849 9.74 -43.86 -4.73
C PHE A 849 9.20 -45.07 -3.94
N GLN A 850 7.95 -45.05 -3.49
CA GLN A 850 7.33 -46.16 -2.78
C GLN A 850 7.30 -47.45 -3.60
N MET A 851 7.33 -47.38 -4.93
CA MET A 851 7.31 -48.54 -5.81
C MET A 851 8.59 -49.39 -5.65
N LEU A 852 9.73 -48.74 -5.39
CA LEU A 852 10.98 -49.43 -5.07
C LEU A 852 10.88 -50.22 -3.74
N LEU A 853 10.19 -49.63 -2.75
CA LEU A 853 9.99 -50.18 -1.41
C LEU A 853 8.77 -51.11 -1.27
N ALA A 854 7.95 -51.26 -2.33
CA ALA A 854 6.77 -52.10 -2.33
C ALA A 854 7.14 -53.59 -2.23
N GLY A 855 6.37 -54.36 -1.45
CA GLY A 855 6.59 -55.80 -1.26
C GLY A 855 7.23 -56.16 0.08
N ARG A 856 7.76 -57.39 0.18
CA ARG A 856 8.48 -57.94 1.35
C ARG A 856 9.67 -58.83 0.92
N ASP A 857 10.10 -58.66 -0.32
CA ASP A 857 11.18 -59.38 -1.02
C ASP A 857 12.59 -58.96 -0.55
N ALA A 858 13.63 -59.51 -1.17
CA ALA A 858 15.01 -59.05 -0.98
C ALA A 858 15.25 -57.60 -1.47
N VAL A 859 14.64 -57.21 -2.60
CA VAL A 859 14.87 -55.92 -3.27
C VAL A 859 14.40 -54.74 -2.41
N ALA A 860 13.21 -54.82 -1.82
CA ALA A 860 12.64 -53.78 -0.94
C ALA A 860 13.50 -53.55 0.32
N ARG A 861 14.04 -54.63 0.89
CA ARG A 861 14.90 -54.56 2.08
C ARG A 861 16.23 -53.89 1.75
N GLU A 862 16.95 -54.40 0.74
CA GLU A 862 18.25 -53.84 0.37
C GLU A 862 18.13 -52.38 -0.12
N ALA A 863 17.09 -52.05 -0.89
CA ALA A 863 16.84 -50.68 -1.33
C ALA A 863 16.56 -49.73 -0.17
N ALA A 864 15.76 -50.16 0.82
CA ALA A 864 15.50 -49.34 2.01
C ALA A 864 16.75 -49.16 2.89
N ASP A 865 17.57 -50.20 3.04
CA ASP A 865 18.81 -50.15 3.84
C ASP A 865 19.87 -49.26 3.16
N LEU A 866 19.97 -49.31 1.82
CA LEU A 866 20.81 -48.40 1.04
C LEU A 866 20.29 -46.96 1.07
N LEU A 867 18.97 -46.74 1.01
CA LEU A 867 18.38 -45.41 1.16
C LEU A 867 18.67 -44.82 2.54
N GLU A 868 18.60 -45.61 3.60
CA GLU A 868 18.91 -45.17 4.97
C GLU A 868 20.38 -44.81 5.14
N ASP A 869 21.30 -45.60 4.57
CA ASP A 869 22.73 -45.29 4.60
C ASP A 869 23.10 -44.08 3.73
N LEU A 870 22.51 -43.95 2.55
CA LEU A 870 22.67 -42.79 1.66
C LEU A 870 22.10 -41.51 2.29
N ALA A 871 20.91 -41.56 2.88
CA ALA A 871 20.30 -40.39 3.51
C ALA A 871 21.09 -39.95 4.77
N ARG A 872 21.70 -40.90 5.49
CA ARG A 872 22.50 -40.63 6.69
C ARG A 872 23.89 -40.09 6.36
N ARG A 873 24.55 -40.60 5.31
CA ARG A 873 25.96 -40.29 4.97
C ARG A 873 26.16 -39.39 3.75
N GLY A 874 25.18 -39.29 2.86
CA GLY A 874 25.31 -38.63 1.55
C GLY A 874 25.56 -37.13 1.62
N ARG A 875 25.00 -36.45 2.63
CA ARG A 875 25.08 -34.98 2.75
C ARG A 875 26.50 -34.41 2.71
N SER A 876 27.44 -34.99 3.48
CA SER A 876 28.83 -34.51 3.50
C SER A 876 29.57 -34.83 2.20
N GLN A 877 29.16 -35.86 1.47
CA GLN A 877 29.71 -36.23 0.16
C GLN A 877 28.96 -35.55 -1.01
N GLY A 878 28.03 -34.64 -0.70
CA GLY A 878 27.20 -33.91 -1.66
C GLY A 878 26.35 -34.81 -2.56
N ILE A 879 25.85 -35.92 -2.03
CA ILE A 879 24.84 -36.76 -2.65
C ILE A 879 23.50 -36.44 -1.98
N HIS A 880 22.54 -35.95 -2.76
CA HIS A 880 21.26 -35.43 -2.30
C HIS A 880 20.12 -36.27 -2.87
N LEU A 881 19.25 -36.78 -1.98
CA LEU A 881 18.05 -37.52 -2.38
C LEU A 881 16.84 -36.58 -2.44
N VAL A 882 16.07 -36.69 -3.52
CA VAL A 882 14.77 -36.02 -3.69
C VAL A 882 13.73 -37.11 -3.94
N LEU A 883 13.05 -37.52 -2.88
CA LEU A 883 12.01 -38.56 -2.94
C LEU A 883 10.65 -37.90 -3.17
N ALA A 884 9.88 -38.39 -4.14
CA ALA A 884 8.58 -37.85 -4.51
C ALA A 884 7.49 -38.93 -4.57
N SER A 885 6.28 -38.63 -4.07
CA SER A 885 5.16 -39.60 -4.02
C SER A 885 3.79 -38.95 -4.23
N GLN A 886 2.86 -39.67 -4.86
CA GLN A 886 1.44 -39.32 -4.96
C GLN A 886 0.57 -40.01 -3.89
N ASP A 887 1.07 -41.08 -3.23
CA ASP A 887 0.27 -41.93 -2.34
C ASP A 887 0.63 -41.78 -0.85
N VAL A 888 -0.41 -41.58 -0.04
CA VAL A 888 -0.33 -41.48 1.43
C VAL A 888 0.09 -42.81 2.08
N ARG A 889 -0.14 -43.95 1.44
CA ARG A 889 0.34 -45.28 1.90
C ARG A 889 1.78 -45.55 1.48
N GLY A 890 2.15 -45.11 0.27
CA GLY A 890 3.55 -45.10 -0.18
C GLY A 890 4.44 -44.27 0.75
N ILE A 891 3.90 -43.14 1.20
CA ILE A 891 4.36 -42.36 2.35
C ILE A 891 4.45 -43.25 3.61
N GLU A 892 3.37 -43.84 4.14
CA GLU A 892 3.38 -44.66 5.38
C GLU A 892 4.52 -45.70 5.46
N ALA A 893 4.89 -46.35 4.35
CA ALA A 893 5.98 -47.33 4.30
C ALA A 893 7.33 -46.75 4.77
N LEU A 894 7.60 -45.48 4.49
CA LEU A 894 8.80 -44.76 4.95
C LEU A 894 8.74 -44.43 6.45
N TRP A 895 7.55 -44.18 7.02
CA TRP A 895 7.35 -43.85 8.44
C TRP A 895 7.55 -45.05 9.36
N GLY A 896 7.50 -46.28 8.82
CA GLY A 896 8.02 -47.48 9.49
C GLY A 896 9.54 -47.46 9.75
N ARG A 897 10.28 -46.51 9.14
CA ARG A 897 11.73 -46.27 9.34
C ARG A 897 11.98 -44.82 9.78
N PRO A 898 11.71 -44.45 11.04
CA PRO A 898 11.84 -43.07 11.52
C PRO A 898 13.26 -42.49 11.38
N ALA A 899 14.31 -43.32 11.44
CA ALA A 899 15.70 -42.91 11.23
C ALA A 899 15.96 -42.36 9.81
N LEU A 900 15.31 -42.95 8.80
CA LEU A 900 15.35 -42.52 7.41
C LEU A 900 14.53 -41.23 7.19
N VAL A 901 13.29 -41.17 7.72
CA VAL A 901 12.44 -39.95 7.66
C VAL A 901 13.12 -38.75 8.30
N ALA A 902 13.89 -38.94 9.39
CA ALA A 902 14.61 -37.89 10.08
C ALA A 902 15.73 -37.23 9.24
N GLN A 903 16.17 -37.82 8.12
CA GLN A 903 17.14 -37.20 7.21
C GLN A 903 16.47 -36.29 6.16
N PHE A 904 15.16 -36.42 5.95
CA PHE A 904 14.38 -35.57 5.03
C PHE A 904 13.80 -34.37 5.78
N THR A 905 14.66 -33.41 6.08
CA THR A 905 14.28 -32.18 6.78
C THR A 905 13.58 -31.19 5.83
N LEU A 906 14.02 -31.09 4.56
CA LEU A 906 13.26 -30.37 3.54
C LEU A 906 12.03 -31.19 3.12
N ARG A 907 10.85 -30.69 3.44
CA ARG A 907 9.57 -31.28 3.10
C ARG A 907 8.75 -30.32 2.28
N ILE A 908 8.21 -30.80 1.17
CA ILE A 908 7.48 -29.98 0.21
C ILE A 908 6.10 -30.60 -0.02
N ALA A 909 5.07 -29.88 0.43
CA ALA A 909 3.69 -30.34 0.42
C ALA A 909 2.88 -29.55 -0.62
N LEU A 910 2.44 -30.24 -1.66
CA LEU A 910 1.53 -29.72 -2.69
C LEU A 910 0.07 -29.69 -2.17
N PRO A 911 -0.88 -29.07 -2.88
CA PRO A 911 -2.27 -28.98 -2.45
C PRO A 911 -2.90 -30.33 -2.13
N LYS A 912 -3.54 -30.42 -0.96
CA LYS A 912 -4.15 -31.64 -0.40
C LYS A 912 -3.16 -32.76 -0.10
N ALA A 913 -1.86 -32.50 -0.05
CA ALA A 913 -0.88 -33.46 0.45
C ALA A 913 -1.17 -33.83 1.92
N LEU A 914 -1.09 -35.12 2.23
CA LEU A 914 -1.32 -35.67 3.56
C LEU A 914 0.00 -36.25 4.09
N ARG A 915 0.22 -36.11 5.41
CA ARG A 915 1.34 -36.70 6.18
C ARG A 915 2.77 -36.33 5.76
N ILE A 916 2.99 -35.43 4.79
CA ILE A 916 4.34 -34.90 4.48
C ILE A 916 4.85 -34.01 5.61
N LEU A 917 4.07 -33.00 5.99
CA LEU A 917 4.36 -32.10 7.10
C LEU A 917 4.14 -32.83 8.45
N ALA A 918 4.52 -32.19 9.57
CA ALA A 918 4.27 -32.75 10.90
C ALA A 918 2.76 -32.91 11.17
N GLU A 919 2.38 -33.81 12.09
CA GLU A 919 0.97 -34.21 12.32
C GLU A 919 0.01 -33.05 12.65
N ARG A 920 0.53 -31.92 13.15
CA ARG A 920 -0.23 -30.72 13.49
C ARG A 920 -0.16 -29.61 12.44
N ASN A 921 0.42 -29.89 11.26
CA ASN A 921 0.65 -28.92 10.19
C ASN A 921 -0.23 -29.27 8.98
N ASP A 922 -1.42 -28.70 8.94
CA ASP A 922 -2.45 -28.92 7.93
C ASP A 922 -2.40 -27.93 6.75
N ALA A 923 -1.38 -27.06 6.69
CA ALA A 923 -1.27 -25.95 5.73
C ALA A 923 -1.37 -26.37 4.24
N ALA A 924 -1.11 -27.64 3.91
CA ALA A 924 -1.31 -28.18 2.57
C ALA A 924 -2.78 -28.36 2.16
N GLN A 925 -3.73 -28.45 3.12
CA GLN A 925 -5.14 -28.75 2.85
C GLN A 925 -5.94 -27.57 2.32
N SER A 926 -5.64 -26.36 2.79
CA SER A 926 -6.23 -25.09 2.33
C SER A 926 -5.49 -24.47 1.13
N LEU A 927 -4.40 -25.10 0.68
CA LEU A 927 -3.49 -24.54 -0.32
C LEU A 927 -4.11 -24.49 -1.74
N PRO A 928 -4.05 -23.34 -2.46
CA PRO A 928 -4.54 -23.25 -3.84
C PRO A 928 -3.70 -24.08 -4.83
N ARG A 929 -4.28 -24.40 -6.01
CA ARG A 929 -3.53 -25.07 -7.09
C ARG A 929 -2.28 -24.27 -7.49
N HIS A 930 -1.26 -24.96 -8.00
CA HIS A 930 0.03 -24.36 -8.41
C HIS A 930 0.79 -23.63 -7.30
N HIS A 931 0.56 -24.00 -6.04
CA HIS A 931 1.37 -23.58 -4.90
C HIS A 931 2.03 -24.81 -4.24
N ALA A 932 3.02 -24.57 -3.38
CA ALA A 932 3.59 -25.57 -2.49
C ALA A 932 3.85 -24.94 -1.10
N VAL A 933 3.66 -25.69 -0.03
CA VAL A 933 4.29 -25.40 1.26
C VAL A 933 5.69 -25.97 1.22
N ILE A 934 6.68 -25.10 1.31
CA ILE A 934 8.10 -25.38 1.48
C ILE A 934 8.40 -25.38 2.97
N ASN A 935 9.16 -26.35 3.45
CA ASN A 935 9.47 -26.46 4.87
C ASN A 935 10.85 -27.10 5.09
N ALA A 936 11.84 -26.33 5.54
CA ALA A 936 13.17 -26.87 5.87
C ALA A 936 13.24 -27.54 7.26
N GLU A 937 12.30 -27.20 8.15
CA GLU A 937 12.24 -27.59 9.56
C GLU A 937 11.47 -28.90 9.78
N SER A 938 11.72 -29.91 8.94
CA SER A 938 11.12 -31.25 9.04
C SER A 938 9.59 -31.29 9.07
N GLY A 939 8.92 -30.27 8.52
CA GLY A 939 7.46 -30.15 8.49
C GLY A 939 6.82 -29.45 9.69
N LEU A 940 7.59 -28.81 10.58
CA LEU A 940 7.06 -28.00 11.70
C LEU A 940 6.38 -26.71 11.21
N VAL A 941 5.31 -26.26 11.87
CA VAL A 941 4.45 -25.15 11.37
C VAL A 941 5.24 -23.85 11.21
N GLU A 942 6.20 -23.63 12.09
CA GLU A 942 7.11 -22.49 12.17
C GLU A 942 8.01 -22.35 10.93
N GLY A 943 8.30 -23.48 10.26
CA GLY A 943 9.13 -23.52 9.05
C GLY A 943 8.37 -23.43 7.73
N ASN A 944 7.05 -23.15 7.75
CA ASN A 944 6.22 -23.07 6.54
C ASN A 944 6.46 -21.78 5.75
N GLU A 945 7.03 -21.90 4.54
CA GLU A 945 7.00 -20.87 3.50
C GLU A 945 6.09 -21.31 2.33
N VAL A 946 5.23 -20.45 1.82
CA VAL A 946 4.35 -20.78 0.69
C VAL A 946 4.94 -20.23 -0.60
N ALA A 947 5.16 -21.09 -1.60
CA ALA A 947 5.61 -20.70 -2.94
C ALA A 947 4.49 -20.89 -3.97
N ARG A 948 4.31 -19.93 -4.89
CA ARG A 948 3.51 -20.03 -6.12
C ARG A 948 4.42 -20.50 -7.25
N ILE A 949 4.22 -21.74 -7.70
CA ILE A 949 5.10 -22.41 -8.66
C ILE A 949 4.73 -22.00 -10.10
N PRO A 950 5.67 -21.52 -10.92
CA PRO A 950 5.40 -21.06 -12.28
C PRO A 950 5.07 -22.22 -13.23
N GLY A 951 4.56 -21.91 -14.40
CA GLY A 951 4.31 -22.89 -15.46
C GLY A 951 5.62 -23.41 -16.07
N ALA A 952 6.17 -24.49 -15.50
CA ALA A 952 7.44 -25.10 -15.89
C ALA A 952 7.27 -26.46 -16.59
N SER A 953 6.06 -26.82 -17.03
CA SER A 953 5.80 -28.00 -17.87
C SER A 953 5.79 -27.71 -19.37
N ASP A 954 5.75 -26.43 -19.77
CA ASP A 954 5.71 -26.00 -21.17
C ASP A 954 6.89 -26.58 -21.98
N TRP A 955 6.61 -27.02 -23.20
CA TRP A 955 7.60 -27.64 -24.07
C TRP A 955 8.50 -26.62 -24.76
N GLY A 956 7.97 -25.45 -25.16
CA GLY A 956 8.74 -24.43 -25.88
C GLY A 956 9.87 -23.87 -25.02
N THR A 957 9.51 -23.33 -23.86
CA THR A 957 10.43 -22.75 -22.87
C THR A 957 11.52 -23.75 -22.44
N TRP A 958 11.16 -25.03 -22.28
CA TRP A 958 12.12 -26.09 -21.95
C TRP A 958 13.03 -26.46 -23.11
N SER A 959 12.52 -26.52 -24.33
CA SER A 959 13.32 -26.81 -25.52
C SER A 959 14.37 -25.72 -25.74
N GLU A 960 14.00 -24.45 -25.51
CA GLU A 960 14.91 -23.31 -25.59
C GLU A 960 16.01 -23.40 -24.52
N LEU A 961 15.64 -23.62 -23.24
CA LEU A 961 16.61 -23.78 -22.15
C LEU A 961 17.55 -24.98 -22.40
N GLN A 962 17.01 -26.13 -22.78
CA GLN A 962 17.81 -27.32 -23.08
C GLN A 962 18.76 -27.08 -24.25
N ASN A 963 18.29 -26.53 -25.37
CA ASN A 963 19.15 -26.23 -26.52
C ASN A 963 20.23 -25.20 -26.20
N LYS A 964 19.97 -24.27 -25.28
CA LYS A 964 20.95 -23.27 -24.80
C LYS A 964 22.05 -23.93 -23.97
N LEU A 965 21.68 -24.62 -22.89
CA LEU A 965 22.62 -25.33 -22.01
C LEU A 965 23.39 -26.41 -22.78
N TRP A 966 22.75 -27.11 -23.72
CA TRP A 966 23.39 -28.08 -24.61
C TRP A 966 24.43 -27.45 -25.53
N LYS A 967 24.23 -26.22 -26.03
CA LYS A 967 25.26 -25.48 -26.81
C LYS A 967 26.42 -25.01 -25.95
N MET A 968 26.18 -24.69 -24.68
CA MET A 968 27.22 -24.28 -23.72
C MET A 968 28.05 -25.45 -23.18
N ARG A 969 27.60 -26.71 -23.35
CA ARG A 969 28.15 -27.90 -22.68
C ARG A 969 29.69 -28.04 -22.81
N PRO A 970 30.39 -28.46 -21.75
CA PRO A 970 31.80 -28.82 -21.85
C PRO A 970 32.04 -29.97 -22.86
N PRO A 971 33.21 -30.04 -23.53
CA PRO A 971 33.49 -31.08 -24.53
C PRO A 971 33.41 -32.52 -24.02
N HIS A 972 33.64 -32.75 -22.72
CA HIS A 972 33.54 -34.05 -22.07
C HIS A 972 32.12 -34.43 -21.60
N ALA A 973 31.14 -33.55 -21.78
CA ALA A 973 29.75 -33.81 -21.36
C ALA A 973 29.08 -34.84 -22.29
N ALA A 974 29.16 -36.11 -21.92
CA ALA A 974 28.44 -37.20 -22.57
C ALA A 974 26.91 -37.07 -22.39
N PRO A 975 26.10 -37.65 -23.30
CA PRO A 975 24.65 -37.80 -23.09
C PRO A 975 24.34 -38.68 -21.88
N ALA A 976 23.20 -38.43 -21.25
CA ALA A 976 22.67 -39.27 -20.18
C ALA A 976 22.33 -40.67 -20.72
N ARG A 977 22.54 -41.72 -19.91
CA ARG A 977 21.89 -43.00 -20.22
C ARG A 977 20.39 -42.86 -19.96
N LEU A 978 19.61 -43.06 -21.02
CA LEU A 978 18.19 -43.36 -20.92
C LEU A 978 18.03 -44.87 -20.67
N PHE A 979 17.22 -45.22 -19.68
CA PHE A 979 16.67 -46.55 -19.47
C PHE A 979 15.15 -46.44 -19.52
N ASP A 980 14.51 -47.34 -20.25
CA ASP A 980 13.07 -47.38 -20.44
C ASP A 980 12.62 -48.82 -20.22
N GLY A 981 11.80 -49.07 -19.19
CA GLY A 981 11.36 -50.42 -18.83
C GLY A 981 10.56 -51.11 -19.95
N ASP A 982 9.90 -50.34 -20.81
CA ASP A 982 9.14 -50.88 -21.95
C ASP A 982 10.02 -51.15 -23.18
N ALA A 983 11.29 -50.73 -23.17
CA ALA A 983 12.19 -50.87 -24.31
C ALA A 983 13.00 -52.19 -24.28
N VAL A 984 13.09 -52.83 -25.45
CA VAL A 984 14.03 -53.92 -25.70
C VAL A 984 15.33 -53.32 -26.26
N PRO A 985 16.50 -53.51 -25.61
CA PRO A 985 17.78 -53.00 -26.08
C PRO A 985 18.26 -53.81 -27.30
N ARG A 986 19.13 -53.22 -28.13
CA ARG A 986 19.68 -53.86 -29.33
C ARG A 986 21.16 -54.15 -29.13
N LEU A 987 21.63 -55.33 -29.57
CA LEU A 987 23.03 -55.73 -29.44
C LEU A 987 23.99 -54.72 -30.10
N ALA A 988 23.59 -54.15 -31.24
CA ALA A 988 24.38 -53.16 -31.98
C ALA A 988 24.60 -51.84 -31.22
N ASP A 989 23.74 -51.50 -30.25
CA ASP A 989 23.87 -50.30 -29.41
C ASP A 989 24.70 -50.57 -28.12
N ALA A 990 24.97 -51.85 -27.80
CA ALA A 990 25.61 -52.23 -26.54
C ALA A 990 27.10 -51.86 -26.50
N PRO A 991 27.59 -51.10 -25.50
CA PRO A 991 28.99 -50.68 -25.42
C PRO A 991 29.98 -51.85 -25.38
N ASP A 992 29.65 -52.91 -24.64
CA ASP A 992 30.48 -54.12 -24.55
C ASP A 992 30.59 -54.83 -25.91
N PHE A 993 29.51 -54.89 -26.70
CA PHE A 993 29.54 -55.48 -28.06
C PHE A 993 30.38 -54.64 -29.02
N ALA A 994 30.23 -53.31 -28.99
CA ALA A 994 31.04 -52.40 -29.80
C ALA A 994 32.54 -52.58 -29.52
N ALA A 995 32.91 -52.79 -28.25
CA ALA A 995 34.27 -53.03 -27.79
C ALA A 995 34.85 -54.43 -28.12
N LEU A 996 34.03 -55.38 -28.57
CA LEU A 996 34.54 -56.66 -29.07
C LEU A 996 35.23 -56.48 -30.43
N ALA A 997 36.44 -57.05 -30.53
CA ALA A 997 37.22 -57.14 -31.76
C ALA A 997 38.16 -58.36 -31.70
N PRO A 998 38.65 -58.87 -32.85
CA PRO A 998 39.61 -59.98 -32.86
C PRO A 998 40.99 -59.58 -32.30
N PRO A 999 41.78 -60.52 -31.73
CA PRO A 999 43.13 -60.23 -31.24
C PRO A 999 44.02 -59.57 -32.31
N ALA A 1000 44.72 -58.51 -31.94
CA ALA A 1000 45.54 -57.71 -32.86
C ALA A 1000 46.65 -58.54 -33.52
N ASP A 1001 47.43 -59.25 -32.72
CA ASP A 1001 48.62 -60.00 -33.17
C ASP A 1001 48.30 -61.27 -33.97
N GLY A 1002 47.02 -61.62 -34.13
CA GLY A 1002 46.57 -62.88 -34.74
C GLY A 1002 46.86 -64.14 -33.92
N GLY A 1003 47.63 -64.02 -32.83
CA GLY A 1003 47.80 -65.07 -31.82
C GLY A 1003 46.54 -65.31 -30.99
N THR A 1004 46.50 -66.44 -30.30
CA THR A 1004 45.41 -66.76 -29.36
C THR A 1004 45.34 -65.73 -28.22
N PRO A 1005 44.13 -65.42 -27.70
CA PRO A 1005 43.95 -64.50 -26.58
C PRO A 1005 44.88 -64.78 -25.40
N ALA A 1006 45.34 -63.70 -24.73
CA ALA A 1006 46.25 -63.78 -23.59
C ALA A 1006 45.74 -64.78 -22.53
N PRO A 1007 46.62 -65.64 -21.97
CA PRO A 1007 46.22 -66.74 -21.10
C PRO A 1007 45.37 -66.25 -19.92
N GLY A 1008 44.15 -66.77 -19.82
CA GLY A 1008 43.12 -66.36 -18.86
C GLY A 1008 41.98 -65.50 -19.44
N ARG A 1009 42.13 -64.93 -20.64
CA ARG A 1009 41.05 -64.21 -21.37
C ARG A 1009 40.43 -65.10 -22.45
N GLY A 1010 39.54 -66.02 -22.06
CA GLY A 1010 38.66 -66.71 -23.01
C GLY A 1010 37.66 -65.73 -23.66
N PRO A 1011 37.16 -66.02 -24.89
CA PRO A 1011 36.17 -65.18 -25.57
C PRO A 1011 34.85 -65.08 -24.78
N VAL A 1012 34.07 -64.03 -25.05
CA VAL A 1012 32.86 -63.68 -24.30
C VAL A 1012 31.61 -63.79 -25.19
N ALA A 1013 30.61 -64.56 -24.76
CA ALA A 1013 29.26 -64.49 -25.30
C ALA A 1013 28.45 -63.46 -24.51
N LEU A 1014 27.84 -62.49 -25.19
CA LEU A 1014 26.94 -61.49 -24.58
C LEU A 1014 25.50 -62.00 -24.69
N LEU A 1015 24.77 -62.03 -23.58
CA LEU A 1015 23.46 -62.70 -23.48
C LEU A 1015 22.26 -61.75 -23.38
N GLY A 1016 22.50 -60.46 -23.13
CA GLY A 1016 21.50 -59.45 -22.82
C GLY A 1016 22.12 -58.27 -22.06
N GLU A 1017 21.36 -57.22 -21.80
CA GLU A 1017 21.76 -56.08 -20.97
C GLU A 1017 21.43 -56.35 -19.50
N ILE A 1018 22.38 -56.15 -18.57
CA ILE A 1018 22.11 -56.26 -17.13
C ILE A 1018 21.30 -55.04 -16.67
N ILE A 1019 20.31 -55.25 -15.80
CA ILE A 1019 19.62 -54.15 -15.12
C ILE A 1019 20.56 -53.52 -14.08
N ASP A 1020 21.43 -52.62 -14.55
CA ASP A 1020 22.29 -51.76 -13.74
C ASP A 1020 22.22 -50.29 -14.22
N VAL A 1021 23.16 -49.42 -13.81
CA VAL A 1021 23.23 -48.02 -14.32
C VAL A 1021 24.25 -47.77 -15.44
N GLN A 1022 25.07 -48.76 -15.81
CA GLN A 1022 26.18 -48.63 -16.77
C GLN A 1022 25.93 -49.26 -18.16
N ALA A 1023 24.78 -49.91 -18.39
CA ALA A 1023 24.45 -50.64 -19.64
C ALA A 1023 25.40 -51.80 -19.95
N ARG A 1024 25.93 -52.47 -18.92
CA ARG A 1024 26.85 -53.61 -19.11
C ARG A 1024 26.08 -54.83 -19.61
N SER A 1025 26.67 -55.55 -20.55
CA SER A 1025 26.13 -56.81 -21.04
C SER A 1025 26.36 -57.94 -20.03
N ALA A 1026 25.42 -58.88 -19.98
CA ALA A 1026 25.57 -60.18 -19.33
C ALA A 1026 26.58 -61.03 -20.13
N GLY A 1027 27.86 -60.90 -19.79
CA GLY A 1027 28.97 -61.52 -20.51
C GLY A 1027 29.42 -62.87 -19.95
N LEU A 1028 29.09 -63.96 -20.64
CA LEU A 1028 29.56 -65.31 -20.35
C LEU A 1028 30.95 -65.55 -20.96
N ARG A 1029 31.98 -65.69 -20.12
CA ARG A 1029 33.33 -66.05 -20.59
C ARG A 1029 33.46 -67.55 -20.88
N LEU A 1030 34.09 -67.89 -22.00
CA LEU A 1030 34.34 -69.26 -22.45
C LEU A 1030 35.85 -69.58 -22.48
N PRO A 1031 36.53 -69.66 -21.30
CA PRO A 1031 37.89 -70.19 -21.22
C PRO A 1031 37.90 -71.72 -21.38
N ARG A 1032 39.09 -72.28 -21.63
CA ARG A 1032 39.34 -73.73 -21.56
C ARG A 1032 39.23 -74.22 -20.12
N ALA A 1033 38.03 -74.53 -19.67
CA ALA A 1033 37.72 -75.08 -18.35
C ALA A 1033 36.44 -75.92 -18.40
N PRO A 1034 36.32 -77.00 -17.61
CA PRO A 1034 35.08 -77.77 -17.50
C PRO A 1034 33.85 -76.93 -17.19
N GLY A 1035 32.69 -77.34 -17.72
CA GLY A 1035 31.41 -76.70 -17.44
C GLY A 1035 31.18 -75.35 -18.11
N ARG A 1036 32.07 -74.85 -18.98
CA ARG A 1036 31.85 -73.59 -19.73
C ARG A 1036 30.93 -73.80 -20.94
N ASN A 1037 29.67 -74.09 -20.64
CA ASN A 1037 28.53 -74.21 -21.55
C ASN A 1037 27.37 -73.34 -21.01
N LEU A 1038 26.41 -73.01 -21.87
CA LEU A 1038 25.21 -72.24 -21.54
C LEU A 1038 23.92 -73.07 -21.75
N ALA A 1039 23.01 -73.03 -20.78
CA ALA A 1039 21.60 -73.37 -21.00
C ALA A 1039 20.72 -72.11 -20.98
N VAL A 1040 19.95 -71.89 -22.03
CA VAL A 1040 18.79 -71.00 -22.03
C VAL A 1040 17.56 -71.84 -21.67
N LEU A 1041 16.71 -71.35 -20.77
CA LEU A 1041 15.66 -72.13 -20.12
C LEU A 1041 14.33 -71.36 -20.14
N GLY A 1042 13.34 -71.90 -20.85
CA GLY A 1042 11.97 -71.38 -20.88
C GLY A 1042 11.22 -71.64 -22.18
N THR A 1043 9.91 -71.43 -22.23
CA THR A 1043 9.09 -71.68 -23.45
C THR A 1043 8.94 -70.47 -24.36
N ARG A 1044 9.36 -69.27 -23.96
CA ARG A 1044 9.37 -68.08 -24.84
C ARG A 1044 10.45 -68.14 -25.93
N VAL A 1045 10.02 -68.47 -27.15
CA VAL A 1045 10.88 -68.63 -28.34
C VAL A 1045 11.68 -67.36 -28.67
N ASP A 1046 11.03 -66.20 -28.81
CA ASP A 1046 11.69 -64.94 -29.19
C ASP A 1046 12.83 -64.55 -28.23
N GLU A 1047 12.57 -64.62 -26.92
CA GLU A 1047 13.54 -64.28 -25.88
C GLU A 1047 14.70 -65.29 -25.82
N ALA A 1048 14.44 -66.57 -26.09
CA ALA A 1048 15.49 -67.59 -26.14
C ALA A 1048 16.36 -67.43 -27.39
N CYS A 1049 15.74 -67.15 -28.54
CA CYS A 1049 16.43 -66.86 -29.79
C CYS A 1049 17.28 -65.60 -29.68
N ALA A 1050 16.78 -64.55 -29.04
CA ALA A 1050 17.51 -63.32 -28.73
C ALA A 1050 18.81 -63.59 -27.92
N VAL A 1051 18.75 -64.44 -26.89
CA VAL A 1051 19.94 -64.80 -26.08
C VAL A 1051 20.98 -65.57 -26.92
N LEU A 1052 20.55 -66.52 -27.78
CA LEU A 1052 21.46 -67.31 -28.61
C LEU A 1052 22.03 -66.50 -29.79
N ASP A 1053 21.24 -65.61 -30.39
CA ASP A 1053 21.66 -64.68 -31.45
C ASP A 1053 22.74 -63.71 -30.92
N ALA A 1054 22.47 -63.07 -29.79
CA ALA A 1054 23.43 -62.20 -29.12
C ALA A 1054 24.73 -62.93 -28.78
N ALA A 1055 24.64 -64.18 -28.29
CA ALA A 1055 25.79 -65.02 -27.99
C ALA A 1055 26.60 -65.37 -29.25
N GLY A 1056 25.95 -65.78 -30.35
CA GLY A 1056 26.61 -66.11 -31.60
C GLY A 1056 27.32 -64.91 -32.24
N ARG A 1057 26.62 -63.79 -32.42
CA ARG A 1057 27.17 -62.56 -33.02
C ARG A 1057 28.33 -61.99 -32.21
N SER A 1058 28.23 -62.00 -30.88
CA SER A 1058 29.31 -61.51 -30.00
C SER A 1058 30.55 -62.41 -30.04
N LEU A 1059 30.39 -63.73 -30.05
CA LEU A 1059 31.51 -64.67 -30.20
C LEU A 1059 32.21 -64.49 -31.54
N ALA A 1060 31.47 -64.44 -32.65
CA ALA A 1060 32.06 -64.26 -33.99
C ALA A 1060 32.83 -62.94 -34.15
N ARG A 1061 32.35 -61.85 -33.53
CA ARG A 1061 33.04 -60.55 -33.53
C ARG A 1061 34.43 -60.56 -32.87
N GLN A 1062 34.78 -61.61 -32.12
CA GLN A 1062 36.11 -61.83 -31.53
C GLN A 1062 37.03 -62.71 -32.37
N HIS A 1063 36.56 -63.23 -33.51
CA HIS A 1063 37.32 -64.11 -34.41
C HIS A 1063 37.50 -63.44 -35.78
N ARG A 1064 38.50 -63.91 -36.54
CA ARG A 1064 38.65 -63.56 -37.96
C ARG A 1064 37.92 -64.64 -38.80
N PRO A 1065 37.42 -64.33 -40.01
CA PRO A 1065 36.84 -65.35 -40.88
C PRO A 1065 37.76 -66.56 -41.06
N GLY A 1066 37.21 -67.76 -40.91
CA GLY A 1066 37.94 -69.03 -40.97
C GLY A 1066 38.83 -69.33 -39.75
N THR A 1067 38.61 -68.69 -38.60
CA THR A 1067 39.40 -68.97 -37.36
C THR A 1067 38.59 -69.56 -36.20
N ALA A 1068 37.29 -69.73 -36.36
CA ALA A 1068 36.41 -70.50 -35.48
C ALA A 1068 35.26 -71.12 -36.28
N ARG A 1069 34.74 -72.28 -35.85
CA ARG A 1069 33.59 -72.96 -36.46
C ARG A 1069 32.32 -72.70 -35.64
N PHE A 1070 31.21 -72.45 -36.32
CA PHE A 1070 29.88 -72.40 -35.72
C PHE A 1070 29.01 -73.54 -36.27
N SER A 1071 28.29 -74.24 -35.40
CA SER A 1071 27.29 -75.24 -35.78
C SER A 1071 25.95 -74.80 -35.21
N ILE A 1072 25.02 -74.40 -36.07
CA ILE A 1072 23.67 -73.98 -35.68
C ILE A 1072 22.72 -75.14 -35.97
N ALA A 1073 22.04 -75.64 -34.94
CA ALA A 1073 21.01 -76.65 -35.10
C ALA A 1073 19.65 -76.04 -34.70
N CYS A 1074 18.71 -75.99 -35.64
CA CYS A 1074 17.35 -75.54 -35.37
C CYS A 1074 16.40 -76.73 -35.29
N LEU A 1075 15.82 -76.95 -34.11
CA LEU A 1075 15.03 -78.15 -33.78
C LEU A 1075 13.57 -77.80 -33.43
N ASP A 1076 13.19 -76.52 -33.54
CA ASP A 1076 11.81 -76.06 -33.37
C ASP A 1076 11.46 -75.14 -34.56
N PRO A 1077 10.39 -75.43 -35.32
CA PRO A 1077 9.96 -74.59 -36.44
C PRO A 1077 9.66 -73.13 -36.06
N GLU A 1078 9.29 -72.84 -34.81
CA GLU A 1078 9.05 -71.46 -34.36
C GLU A 1078 10.36 -70.65 -34.25
N ALA A 1079 11.52 -71.30 -34.15
CA ALA A 1079 12.83 -70.66 -34.08
C ALA A 1079 13.55 -70.51 -35.43
N ASP A 1080 13.09 -71.18 -36.49
CA ASP A 1080 13.79 -71.29 -37.79
C ASP A 1080 14.17 -69.93 -38.39
N LEU A 1081 13.26 -68.95 -38.36
CA LEU A 1081 13.50 -67.60 -38.88
C LEU A 1081 14.67 -66.89 -38.15
N ALA A 1082 14.72 -67.00 -36.82
CA ALA A 1082 15.76 -66.35 -36.02
C ALA A 1082 17.10 -67.10 -36.12
N ALA A 1083 17.07 -68.43 -36.13
CA ALA A 1083 18.25 -69.26 -36.32
C ALA A 1083 18.87 -69.06 -37.71
N ARG A 1084 18.06 -68.93 -38.77
CA ARG A 1084 18.54 -68.57 -40.13
C ARG A 1084 19.17 -67.18 -40.16
N GLY A 1085 18.54 -66.19 -39.52
CA GLY A 1085 19.08 -64.83 -39.40
C GLY A 1085 20.43 -64.76 -38.68
N LEU A 1086 20.73 -65.72 -37.80
CA LEU A 1086 22.06 -65.91 -37.22
C LEU A 1086 23.01 -66.66 -38.17
N PHE A 1087 22.56 -67.73 -38.82
CA PHE A 1087 23.35 -68.50 -39.78
C PHE A 1087 23.86 -67.67 -40.97
N GLU A 1088 23.01 -66.83 -41.55
CA GLU A 1088 23.40 -65.91 -42.62
C GLU A 1088 24.42 -64.88 -42.13
N ALA A 1089 24.26 -64.38 -40.90
CA ALA A 1089 25.16 -63.41 -40.27
C ALA A 1089 26.51 -63.99 -39.81
N LEU A 1090 26.61 -65.32 -39.68
CA LEU A 1090 27.83 -66.05 -39.30
C LEU A 1090 28.49 -66.78 -40.48
N SER A 1091 27.90 -66.71 -41.68
CA SER A 1091 28.47 -67.30 -42.90
C SER A 1091 29.76 -66.58 -43.33
N PRO A 1092 30.81 -67.28 -43.81
CA PRO A 1092 30.86 -68.71 -44.16
C PRO A 1092 31.31 -69.63 -43.02
N ASP A 1093 31.53 -69.12 -41.80
CA ASP A 1093 32.08 -69.87 -40.67
C ASP A 1093 31.03 -70.74 -39.93
N ALA A 1094 29.76 -70.66 -40.35
CA ALA A 1094 28.63 -71.41 -39.81
C ALA A 1094 28.16 -72.55 -40.73
N ASN A 1095 27.88 -73.69 -40.12
CA ASN A 1095 27.16 -74.82 -40.71
C ASN A 1095 25.74 -74.92 -40.14
N TRP A 1096 24.77 -75.23 -40.99
CA TRP A 1096 23.36 -75.47 -40.62
C TRP A 1096 23.09 -76.95 -40.35
N TYR A 1097 22.24 -77.22 -39.37
CA TYR A 1097 21.73 -78.54 -38.99
C TYR A 1097 20.26 -78.44 -38.53
N ASP A 1098 19.57 -79.57 -38.56
CA ASP A 1098 18.13 -79.73 -38.31
C ASP A 1098 17.86 -81.01 -37.47
N GLU A 1099 16.59 -81.34 -37.24
CA GLU A 1099 16.18 -82.52 -36.45
C GLU A 1099 16.75 -83.85 -36.96
N ASP A 1100 16.93 -84.01 -38.28
CA ASP A 1100 17.45 -85.24 -38.88
C ASP A 1100 18.99 -85.30 -38.81
N SER A 1101 19.68 -84.17 -39.00
CA SER A 1101 21.15 -84.10 -39.04
C SER A 1101 21.84 -83.82 -37.70
N VAL A 1102 21.11 -83.37 -36.66
CA VAL A 1102 21.70 -83.04 -35.34
C VAL A 1102 22.34 -84.26 -34.65
N ALA A 1103 21.81 -85.47 -34.88
CA ALA A 1103 22.40 -86.69 -34.32
C ALA A 1103 23.80 -86.99 -34.90
N GLU A 1104 24.00 -86.71 -36.19
CA GLU A 1104 25.30 -86.81 -36.86
C GLU A 1104 26.26 -85.74 -36.37
N LEU A 1105 25.82 -84.47 -36.25
CA LEU A 1105 26.61 -83.38 -35.65
C LEU A 1105 27.15 -83.75 -34.26
N MET A 1106 26.30 -84.33 -33.41
CA MET A 1106 26.72 -84.76 -32.07
C MET A 1106 27.78 -85.86 -32.14
N ALA A 1107 27.61 -86.86 -33.03
CA ALA A 1107 28.56 -87.95 -33.22
C ALA A 1107 29.91 -87.47 -33.78
N GLU A 1108 29.90 -86.63 -34.84
CA GLU A 1108 31.11 -85.98 -35.39
C GLU A 1108 31.87 -85.21 -34.32
N THR A 1109 31.17 -84.35 -33.57
CA THR A 1109 31.78 -83.50 -32.54
C THR A 1109 32.37 -84.38 -31.43
N ALA A 1110 31.65 -85.40 -30.97
CA ALA A 1110 32.16 -86.35 -30.00
C ALA A 1110 33.33 -87.19 -30.54
N ALA A 1111 33.40 -87.48 -31.84
CA ALA A 1111 34.54 -88.16 -32.47
C ALA A 1111 35.79 -87.26 -32.49
N GLY A 1112 35.68 -85.99 -32.91
CA GLY A 1112 36.79 -85.02 -32.87
C GLY A 1112 37.34 -84.79 -31.44
N LEU A 1113 36.44 -84.72 -30.46
CA LEU A 1113 36.81 -84.65 -29.04
C LEU A 1113 37.49 -85.92 -28.50
N ARG A 1114 37.37 -87.07 -29.19
CA ARG A 1114 38.12 -88.29 -28.86
C ARG A 1114 39.47 -88.35 -29.57
N THR A 1115 39.54 -88.01 -30.87
CA THR A 1115 40.76 -88.15 -31.69
C THR A 1115 41.85 -87.12 -31.40
N GLY A 1116 41.53 -85.95 -30.84
CA GLY A 1116 42.51 -84.87 -30.61
C GLY A 1116 42.43 -83.72 -31.60
N GLY A 1117 41.64 -83.85 -32.67
CA GLY A 1117 41.48 -82.84 -33.72
C GLY A 1117 40.56 -81.69 -33.33
N ALA A 1118 41.05 -80.74 -32.53
CA ALA A 1118 40.40 -79.43 -32.30
C ALA A 1118 41.45 -78.35 -31.95
N ALA A 1119 41.91 -77.61 -32.97
CA ALA A 1119 42.81 -76.46 -32.79
C ALA A 1119 42.05 -75.13 -32.73
N GLU A 1120 41.09 -74.97 -33.63
CA GLU A 1120 40.11 -73.88 -33.69
C GLU A 1120 39.07 -73.97 -32.56
N PRO A 1121 38.47 -72.84 -32.13
CA PRO A 1121 37.25 -72.85 -31.31
C PRO A 1121 36.05 -73.35 -32.11
N HIS A 1122 35.15 -74.09 -31.46
CA HIS A 1122 33.91 -74.59 -32.05
C HIS A 1122 32.72 -74.25 -31.15
N TYR A 1123 31.71 -73.57 -31.69
CA TYR A 1123 30.52 -73.16 -30.95
C TYR A 1123 29.29 -73.87 -31.48
N LEU A 1124 28.59 -74.62 -30.63
CA LEU A 1124 27.35 -75.30 -30.97
C LEU A 1124 26.18 -74.48 -30.42
N LEU A 1125 25.38 -73.92 -31.33
CA LEU A 1125 24.20 -73.09 -31.06
C LEU A 1125 22.96 -73.93 -31.32
N LEU A 1126 22.37 -74.50 -30.27
CA LEU A 1126 21.30 -75.51 -30.38
C LEU A 1126 19.97 -74.92 -29.91
N TYR A 1127 19.01 -74.77 -30.82
CA TYR A 1127 17.69 -74.22 -30.51
C TYR A 1127 16.71 -75.36 -30.20
N ALA A 1128 16.09 -75.34 -29.01
CA ALA A 1128 15.10 -76.33 -28.53
C ALA A 1128 15.57 -77.80 -28.57
N VAL A 1129 16.65 -78.12 -27.85
CA VAL A 1129 17.22 -79.48 -27.80
C VAL A 1129 16.18 -80.55 -27.41
N ASP A 1130 15.22 -80.22 -26.55
CA ASP A 1130 14.14 -81.14 -26.12
C ASP A 1130 13.07 -81.44 -27.20
N ALA A 1131 13.13 -80.80 -28.36
CA ALA A 1131 12.30 -81.17 -29.50
C ALA A 1131 12.82 -82.45 -30.17
N ALA A 1132 14.14 -82.50 -30.41
CA ALA A 1132 14.81 -83.61 -31.08
C ALA A 1132 15.20 -84.76 -30.12
N THR A 1133 14.69 -84.82 -28.88
CA THR A 1133 14.99 -85.91 -27.92
C THR A 1133 14.70 -87.30 -28.52
N GLY A 1134 13.73 -87.42 -29.43
CA GLY A 1134 13.44 -88.65 -30.17
C GLY A 1134 14.59 -89.06 -31.12
N GLN A 1135 14.97 -88.16 -32.02
CA GLN A 1135 16.06 -88.35 -32.99
C GLN A 1135 17.41 -88.52 -32.28
N LEU A 1136 17.69 -87.71 -31.25
CA LEU A 1136 18.87 -87.83 -30.38
C LEU A 1136 18.86 -89.10 -29.52
N SER A 1137 17.75 -89.84 -29.44
CA SER A 1137 17.71 -91.17 -28.82
C SER A 1137 18.08 -92.30 -29.80
N ALA A 1138 18.16 -92.05 -31.11
CA ALA A 1138 18.69 -93.00 -32.09
C ALA A 1138 20.20 -93.23 -31.86
N GLN A 1139 20.69 -94.41 -32.26
CA GLN A 1139 22.12 -94.75 -32.16
C GLN A 1139 22.88 -94.33 -33.43
N VAL A 1140 23.96 -93.57 -33.24
CA VAL A 1140 24.95 -93.19 -34.24
C VAL A 1140 26.32 -93.52 -33.66
N ASP A 1141 27.21 -94.19 -34.42
CA ASP A 1141 28.54 -94.62 -33.95
C ASP A 1141 28.55 -95.34 -32.58
N GLY A 1142 27.57 -96.22 -32.36
CA GLY A 1142 27.49 -97.09 -31.18
C GLY A 1142 27.03 -96.44 -29.88
N ALA A 1143 26.61 -95.17 -29.90
CA ALA A 1143 25.97 -94.49 -28.76
C ALA A 1143 24.79 -93.62 -29.24
N THR A 1144 23.95 -93.14 -28.32
CA THR A 1144 22.85 -92.24 -28.72
C THR A 1144 23.33 -90.81 -28.91
N GLY A 1145 22.62 -90.00 -29.72
CA GLY A 1145 22.85 -88.56 -29.83
C GLY A 1145 22.90 -87.84 -28.47
N LEU A 1146 22.03 -88.21 -27.53
CA LEU A 1146 22.06 -87.73 -26.14
C LEU A 1146 23.31 -88.18 -25.37
N ALA A 1147 23.86 -89.36 -25.64
CA ALA A 1147 25.13 -89.79 -25.04
C ALA A 1147 26.33 -88.99 -25.62
N HIS A 1148 26.31 -88.71 -26.92
CA HIS A 1148 27.30 -87.83 -27.57
C HIS A 1148 27.20 -86.39 -27.07
N LEU A 1149 26.00 -85.81 -26.96
CA LEU A 1149 25.77 -84.47 -26.39
C LEU A 1149 26.38 -84.34 -24.98
N ARG A 1150 26.16 -85.32 -24.11
CA ARG A 1150 26.75 -85.35 -22.76
C ARG A 1150 28.28 -85.52 -22.78
N HIS A 1151 28.83 -86.23 -23.76
CA HIS A 1151 30.28 -86.29 -23.97
C HIS A 1151 30.86 -84.93 -24.41
N VAL A 1152 30.17 -84.23 -25.33
CA VAL A 1152 30.53 -82.89 -25.79
C VAL A 1152 30.44 -81.87 -24.64
N LEU A 1153 29.36 -81.87 -23.87
CA LEU A 1153 29.20 -80.99 -22.70
C LEU A 1153 30.30 -81.21 -21.65
N HIS A 1154 30.70 -82.45 -21.40
CA HIS A 1154 31.70 -82.78 -20.37
C HIS A 1154 33.14 -82.48 -20.81
N HIS A 1155 33.54 -82.83 -22.04
CA HIS A 1155 34.94 -82.76 -22.50
C HIS A 1155 35.22 -81.65 -23.53
N GLY A 1156 34.19 -81.07 -24.14
CA GLY A 1156 34.30 -80.03 -25.15
C GLY A 1156 35.02 -78.76 -24.67
N PRO A 1157 34.60 -78.16 -23.54
CA PRO A 1157 35.11 -76.85 -23.11
C PRO A 1157 36.63 -76.79 -22.93
N GLU A 1158 37.27 -77.85 -22.43
CA GLU A 1158 38.74 -77.93 -22.32
C GLU A 1158 39.44 -77.87 -23.68
N ARG A 1159 38.77 -78.35 -24.74
CA ARG A 1159 39.25 -78.39 -26.12
C ARG A 1159 38.79 -77.20 -26.97
N ARG A 1160 38.08 -76.22 -26.40
CA ARG A 1160 37.41 -75.06 -27.05
C ARG A 1160 36.11 -75.37 -27.81
N THR A 1161 35.50 -76.53 -27.55
CA THR A 1161 34.17 -76.85 -28.06
C THR A 1161 33.13 -76.46 -27.00
N HIS A 1162 32.32 -75.44 -27.25
CA HIS A 1162 31.37 -74.91 -26.27
C HIS A 1162 29.93 -75.04 -26.78
N VAL A 1163 29.05 -75.55 -25.93
CA VAL A 1163 27.61 -75.68 -26.23
C VAL A 1163 26.86 -74.49 -25.63
N LEU A 1164 26.05 -73.83 -26.45
CA LEU A 1164 25.12 -72.79 -26.08
C LEU A 1164 23.74 -73.23 -26.59
N ALA A 1165 22.92 -73.76 -25.69
CA ALA A 1165 21.73 -74.50 -26.06
C ALA A 1165 20.48 -74.01 -25.32
N TRP A 1166 19.33 -74.06 -25.99
CA TRP A 1166 18.02 -73.73 -25.42
C TRP A 1166 17.19 -74.99 -25.17
N TRP A 1167 16.54 -75.03 -24.01
CA TRP A 1167 15.54 -76.03 -23.62
C TRP A 1167 14.25 -75.35 -23.15
N ARG A 1168 13.10 -75.92 -23.54
CA ARG A 1168 11.74 -75.46 -23.19
C ARG A 1168 11.30 -75.86 -21.77
N GLY A 1169 12.26 -75.96 -20.84
CA GLY A 1169 12.00 -76.20 -19.41
C GLY A 1169 13.12 -76.97 -18.69
N VAL A 1170 13.27 -76.73 -17.38
CA VAL A 1170 14.33 -77.32 -16.54
C VAL A 1170 14.24 -78.85 -16.45
N ALA A 1171 13.03 -79.40 -16.41
CA ALA A 1171 12.82 -80.85 -16.37
C ALA A 1171 13.33 -81.52 -17.65
N ARG A 1172 12.96 -80.99 -18.82
CA ARG A 1172 13.34 -81.53 -20.14
C ARG A 1172 14.86 -81.57 -20.32
N MET A 1173 15.54 -80.48 -19.97
CA MET A 1173 17.00 -80.42 -19.94
C MET A 1173 17.61 -81.51 -19.04
N ARG A 1174 17.06 -81.76 -17.84
CA ARG A 1174 17.57 -82.83 -16.97
C ARG A 1174 17.37 -84.21 -17.57
N ASP A 1175 16.25 -84.45 -18.25
CA ASP A 1175 15.94 -85.73 -18.88
C ASP A 1175 16.92 -86.03 -20.03
N ASP A 1176 17.16 -85.07 -20.94
CA ASP A 1176 18.20 -85.16 -21.98
C ASP A 1176 19.60 -85.42 -21.38
N LEU A 1177 19.92 -84.77 -20.25
CA LEU A 1177 21.18 -84.95 -19.53
C LEU A 1177 21.29 -86.28 -18.75
N GLY A 1178 20.25 -87.12 -18.75
CA GLY A 1178 20.24 -88.44 -18.09
C GLY A 1178 19.30 -88.55 -16.89
N GLY A 1179 18.20 -87.80 -16.88
CA GLY A 1179 17.15 -87.85 -15.87
C GLY A 1179 17.51 -87.20 -14.53
N PRO A 1180 16.76 -87.50 -13.45
CA PRO A 1180 16.91 -86.82 -12.16
C PRO A 1180 18.29 -86.91 -11.51
N ALA A 1181 19.07 -87.95 -11.81
CA ALA A 1181 20.42 -88.18 -11.27
C ALA A 1181 21.55 -87.58 -12.14
N SER A 1182 21.21 -86.87 -13.22
CA SER A 1182 22.19 -86.17 -14.07
C SER A 1182 22.96 -85.10 -13.28
N ARG A 1183 24.26 -84.94 -13.60
CA ARG A 1183 25.07 -83.85 -13.05
C ARG A 1183 24.97 -82.63 -13.94
N THR A 1184 24.34 -81.57 -13.42
CA THR A 1184 24.23 -80.26 -14.07
C THR A 1184 25.51 -79.41 -13.96
N ASP A 1185 26.59 -79.95 -13.36
CA ASP A 1185 27.91 -79.29 -13.26
C ASP A 1185 28.57 -79.05 -14.64
N GLN A 1186 28.15 -79.78 -15.66
CA GLN A 1186 28.54 -79.61 -17.06
C GLN A 1186 27.99 -78.32 -17.71
N ILE A 1187 26.99 -77.69 -17.08
CA ILE A 1187 26.40 -76.42 -17.52
C ILE A 1187 26.60 -75.39 -16.40
N GLY A 1188 27.76 -74.74 -16.44
CA GLY A 1188 28.22 -73.79 -15.43
C GLY A 1188 27.53 -72.42 -15.49
N ALA A 1189 26.73 -72.14 -16.52
CA ALA A 1189 25.92 -70.93 -16.58
C ALA A 1189 24.57 -71.17 -17.27
N TRP A 1190 23.56 -70.40 -16.88
CA TRP A 1190 22.22 -70.48 -17.46
C TRP A 1190 21.48 -69.13 -17.44
N VAL A 1191 20.52 -68.99 -18.36
CA VAL A 1191 19.54 -67.88 -18.42
C VAL A 1191 18.15 -68.48 -18.35
N ALA A 1192 17.33 -68.05 -17.38
CA ALA A 1192 15.98 -68.53 -17.16
C ALA A 1192 14.95 -67.44 -17.45
N LEU A 1193 14.05 -67.66 -18.41
CA LEU A 1193 13.18 -66.63 -19.00
C LEU A 1193 11.80 -66.58 -18.34
N ASP A 1194 11.01 -67.65 -18.49
CA ASP A 1194 9.67 -67.82 -17.92
C ASP A 1194 9.59 -68.84 -16.77
N VAL A 1195 10.74 -69.39 -16.36
CA VAL A 1195 10.89 -70.39 -15.29
C VAL A 1195 10.79 -69.74 -13.90
N GLN A 1196 10.04 -70.36 -12.99
CA GLN A 1196 9.87 -69.87 -11.61
C GLN A 1196 11.11 -70.15 -10.74
N GLY A 1197 11.43 -69.27 -9.79
CA GLY A 1197 12.60 -69.42 -8.91
C GLY A 1197 12.64 -70.76 -8.13
N ALA A 1198 11.48 -71.30 -7.77
CA ALA A 1198 11.35 -72.59 -7.09
C ALA A 1198 11.90 -73.77 -7.92
N GLU A 1199 11.74 -73.75 -9.25
CA GLU A 1199 12.19 -74.85 -10.13
C GLU A 1199 13.74 -74.90 -10.18
N LEU A 1200 14.36 -73.73 -10.37
CA LEU A 1200 15.81 -73.53 -10.41
C LEU A 1200 16.51 -74.02 -9.13
N THR A 1201 15.84 -73.85 -8.00
CA THR A 1201 16.33 -74.19 -6.65
C THR A 1201 16.70 -75.66 -6.50
N SER A 1202 15.97 -76.56 -7.18
CA SER A 1202 16.12 -78.02 -7.01
C SER A 1202 17.22 -78.67 -7.85
N ALA A 1203 17.77 -77.96 -8.84
CA ALA A 1203 18.59 -78.56 -9.90
C ALA A 1203 19.80 -77.72 -10.35
N LEU A 1204 19.75 -76.39 -10.18
CA LEU A 1204 20.69 -75.46 -10.82
C LEU A 1204 21.27 -74.39 -9.87
N TYR A 1205 20.67 -74.18 -8.70
CA TYR A 1205 21.12 -73.22 -7.69
C TYR A 1205 21.97 -73.89 -6.58
N PRO A 1206 22.87 -73.15 -5.89
CA PRO A 1206 23.64 -73.70 -4.78
C PRO A 1206 22.74 -74.21 -3.63
N ALA A 1207 22.95 -75.47 -3.21
CA ALA A 1207 22.15 -76.11 -2.17
C ALA A 1207 22.18 -75.35 -0.83
N GLY A 1208 21.04 -75.28 -0.15
CA GLY A 1208 20.89 -74.60 1.14
C GLY A 1208 20.63 -73.09 1.07
N SER A 1209 20.65 -72.47 -0.11
CA SER A 1209 20.48 -71.01 -0.27
C SER A 1209 19.02 -70.52 -0.40
N GLY A 1210 18.02 -71.41 -0.36
CA GLY A 1210 16.60 -71.07 -0.40
C GLY A 1210 16.01 -70.76 -1.79
N GLY A 1211 16.86 -70.61 -2.81
CA GLY A 1211 16.45 -70.28 -4.18
C GLY A 1211 16.52 -68.79 -4.52
N PRO A 1212 16.47 -68.42 -5.82
CA PRO A 1212 16.33 -67.03 -6.21
C PRO A 1212 14.90 -66.53 -5.98
N ASP A 1213 14.78 -65.37 -5.33
CA ASP A 1213 13.55 -64.58 -5.17
C ASP A 1213 13.21 -63.95 -6.54
N TRP A 1214 12.60 -64.74 -7.43
CA TRP A 1214 12.42 -64.43 -8.85
C TRP A 1214 11.02 -64.79 -9.36
N TYR A 1215 10.38 -63.81 -10.00
CA TYR A 1215 9.15 -63.94 -10.75
C TYR A 1215 9.40 -63.57 -12.21
N PRO A 1216 9.09 -64.47 -13.16
CA PRO A 1216 9.36 -64.25 -14.57
C PRO A 1216 8.47 -63.17 -15.18
N ARG A 1217 9.07 -62.27 -15.97
CA ARG A 1217 8.44 -61.13 -16.67
C ARG A 1217 8.81 -61.17 -18.17
N PRO A 1218 7.95 -60.70 -19.10
CA PRO A 1218 8.30 -60.59 -20.52
C PRO A 1218 9.58 -59.78 -20.74
N TRP A 1219 10.41 -60.21 -21.69
CA TRP A 1219 11.74 -59.66 -22.00
C TRP A 1219 12.66 -59.49 -20.77
N ARG A 1220 12.53 -60.35 -19.75
CA ARG A 1220 13.39 -60.35 -18.55
C ARG A 1220 13.81 -61.78 -18.22
N GLY A 1221 15.12 -62.03 -18.26
CA GLY A 1221 15.73 -63.31 -17.92
C GLY A 1221 16.58 -63.23 -16.65
N LEU A 1222 16.56 -64.28 -15.84
CA LEU A 1222 17.45 -64.45 -14.70
C LEU A 1222 18.73 -65.19 -15.14
N PHE A 1223 19.89 -64.53 -15.05
CA PHE A 1223 21.19 -65.05 -15.45
C PHE A 1223 22.09 -65.41 -14.26
N PHE A 1224 22.67 -66.61 -14.30
CA PHE A 1224 23.63 -67.08 -13.30
C PHE A 1224 24.85 -67.73 -13.96
N ASP A 1225 26.04 -67.25 -13.63
CA ASP A 1225 27.31 -67.90 -13.95
C ASP A 1225 27.97 -68.41 -12.66
N ARG A 1226 28.05 -69.73 -12.49
CA ARG A 1226 28.57 -70.40 -11.29
C ARG A 1226 30.05 -70.07 -11.00
N ALA A 1227 30.81 -69.58 -11.98
CA ALA A 1227 32.21 -69.21 -11.81
C ALA A 1227 32.40 -67.75 -11.32
N VAL A 1228 31.35 -66.92 -11.36
CA VAL A 1228 31.46 -65.46 -11.10
C VAL A 1228 30.38 -64.96 -10.13
N HIS A 1229 29.16 -65.50 -10.21
CA HIS A 1229 27.99 -64.99 -9.51
C HIS A 1229 27.77 -65.68 -8.15
N ARG A 1230 27.66 -64.89 -7.08
CA ARG A 1230 27.17 -65.35 -5.77
C ARG A 1230 25.64 -65.45 -5.73
N THR A 1231 24.98 -64.61 -6.51
CA THR A 1231 23.53 -64.53 -6.70
C THR A 1231 23.26 -64.28 -8.18
N ALA A 1232 22.16 -64.80 -8.70
CA ALA A 1232 21.75 -64.50 -10.07
C ALA A 1232 21.44 -62.99 -10.27
N GLN A 1233 21.46 -62.55 -11.52
CA GLN A 1233 21.24 -61.18 -11.96
C GLN A 1233 20.10 -61.13 -12.98
N VAL A 1234 19.33 -60.05 -13.01
CA VAL A 1234 18.30 -59.87 -14.06
C VAL A 1234 18.95 -59.24 -15.28
N LEU A 1235 18.72 -59.84 -16.45
CA LEU A 1235 19.05 -59.29 -17.76
C LEU A 1235 17.81 -59.05 -18.62
N ILE A 1236 17.98 -58.22 -19.63
CA ILE A 1236 17.04 -57.98 -20.73
C ILE A 1236 17.67 -58.60 -21.99
N PRO A 1237 17.09 -59.64 -22.61
CA PRO A 1237 17.62 -60.17 -23.87
C PRO A 1237 17.73 -59.08 -24.94
N TYR A 1238 18.82 -59.08 -25.71
CA TYR A 1238 18.97 -58.12 -26.81
C TYR A 1238 18.02 -58.51 -27.96
N GLY A 1239 17.17 -57.57 -28.39
CA GLY A 1239 16.23 -57.80 -29.48
C GLY A 1239 16.95 -58.21 -30.76
N LEU A 1240 16.35 -59.17 -31.48
CA LEU A 1240 16.82 -59.62 -32.80
C LEU A 1240 16.99 -58.41 -33.73
N SER A 1241 18.12 -58.39 -34.45
CA SER A 1241 18.67 -57.19 -35.13
C SER A 1241 18.40 -57.16 -36.63
#